data_AF-A0A4U8T1M9-F1
#
_entry.id   AF-A0A4U8T1M9-F1
#
_cell.length_a   1.000
_cell.length_b   1.000
_cell.length_c   1.000
_cell.angle_alpha   90.00
_cell.angle_beta   90.00
_cell.angle_gamma   90.00
#
_symmetry.space_group_name_H-M   'P 1'
#
loop_
_entity.id
_entity.type
_entity.pdbx_description
1 polymer ?
#
loop_
_entity_poly.entity_id
_entity_poly.type
_entity_poly.pdbx_seq_one_letter_code
_entity_poly.pdbx_strand_id
1 'polypeptide(L)'
;MARNEVKTDSWVRDLLKVANIPFAEQGGGTKELDEAFKTASKALSGKAGYPDFCAVVKDFVFVFENKANIDKHCKLDSKNCIDLENADSVKNYAVNGAIHYGKHLAKHTNYKKIIAIAVSGNEKRHKITPYFINENGFVTKDLKDLEDFIVFSEDNIEEYYTKEILKEPTDQEKTTEQLLKDAKELHEDLRNYGNLRDTEKPIVVSGILLALEEIKYKNFDLERLNGDDKTSDGRKIYEAIAGNLNRAKVSPEVKKDKLLSQFSIIKDTPKINETNSTLGKTPLKHYTEFLYKRIYQNIKYTQTSEDILGLFYSTFMKYGGGDGQTLGIILTPKHICELFCDLVELKPNDVVFDPCCGTAGFLIAAMHNMLSQVTDETQRQHIKENQLFGIEEKPDMFCIATTNMIVRGDGKSNLENKDFLKQNPFELQKDIAASIGMMNPPYSQGSKANPNLYEIAFSEQLLDSLTKGAKAIVIIPQSAVTGKSKEEKAIKANILKKHTLEGVITCNKNTFYGVGTNPCIAIFTAWIPHHKDKICKFINYEDDGFEVQKHKGLVETIHAKDKKAHLLKVWRDEMEAESKFCVKTTIEAEDEWLHSFYYFNDEIPKYEDFDKTMADYLTFEFNMITHGRGYLFGLEGDDDR
;
A
#
# COMPACT_ATOMS: atom_id res chain seq x y z
N MET A 1 41.20 1.20 7.09
CA MET A 1 40.45 0.95 5.84
C MET A 1 39.91 -0.48 5.80
N ALA A 2 40.75 -1.52 5.77
CA ALA A 2 40.29 -2.93 5.65
C ALA A 2 39.24 -3.40 6.70
N ARG A 3 39.30 -2.93 7.96
CA ARG A 3 38.37 -3.38 9.02
C ARG A 3 36.93 -2.87 8.88
N ASN A 4 36.72 -1.77 8.13
CA ASN A 4 35.40 -1.20 7.90
C ASN A 4 34.75 -1.75 6.63
N GLU A 5 35.55 -2.06 5.58
CA GLU A 5 35.04 -2.74 4.38
C GLU A 5 34.51 -4.13 4.73
N VAL A 6 35.18 -4.87 5.63
CA VAL A 6 34.68 -6.16 6.15
C VAL A 6 33.30 -6.04 6.81
N LYS A 7 32.98 -4.89 7.43
CA LYS A 7 31.64 -4.67 8.01
C LYS A 7 30.60 -4.43 6.92
N THR A 8 30.94 -3.64 5.90
CA THR A 8 30.08 -3.42 4.73
C THR A 8 29.81 -4.75 4.02
N ASP A 9 30.84 -5.56 3.78
CA ASP A 9 30.70 -6.88 3.16
C ASP A 9 29.83 -7.81 3.99
N SER A 10 29.98 -7.79 5.32
CA SER A 10 29.10 -8.58 6.20
C SER A 10 27.65 -8.16 6.10
N TRP A 11 27.37 -6.86 6.06
CA TRP A 11 26.01 -6.35 5.94
C TRP A 11 25.41 -6.68 4.56
N VAL A 12 26.16 -6.50 3.48
CA VAL A 12 25.75 -6.87 2.11
C VAL A 12 25.43 -8.37 2.03
N ARG A 13 26.27 -9.21 2.65
CA ARG A 13 26.04 -10.66 2.75
C ARG A 13 24.69 -10.97 3.40
N ASP A 14 24.33 -10.26 4.47
CA ASP A 14 23.07 -10.49 5.18
C ASP A 14 21.87 -10.02 4.35
N LEU A 15 21.98 -8.91 3.61
CA LEU A 15 20.96 -8.49 2.65
C LEU A 15 20.72 -9.54 1.55
N LEU A 16 21.79 -10.12 1.00
CA LEU A 16 21.69 -11.17 -0.03
C LEU A 16 21.00 -12.43 0.51
N LYS A 17 21.29 -12.82 1.75
CA LYS A 17 20.61 -13.95 2.41
C LYS A 17 19.14 -13.68 2.63
N VAL A 18 18.77 -12.49 3.09
CA VAL A 18 17.37 -12.09 3.31
C VAL A 18 16.58 -12.11 2.00
N ALA A 19 17.20 -11.68 0.90
CA ALA A 19 16.60 -11.73 -0.43
C ALA A 19 16.61 -13.14 -1.06
N ASN A 20 17.15 -14.14 -0.37
CA ASN A 20 17.35 -15.52 -0.86
C ASN A 20 18.12 -15.57 -2.20
N ILE A 21 19.13 -14.71 -2.35
CA ILE A 21 19.97 -14.66 -3.55
C ILE A 21 21.22 -15.51 -3.31
N PRO A 22 21.47 -16.55 -4.13
CA PRO A 22 22.70 -17.33 -4.04
C PRO A 22 23.90 -16.51 -4.55
N PHE A 23 24.99 -16.45 -3.78
CA PHE A 23 26.17 -15.66 -4.11
C PHE A 23 27.49 -16.40 -3.87
N ALA A 24 28.52 -15.97 -4.57
CA ALA A 24 29.92 -16.33 -4.36
C ALA A 24 30.70 -15.10 -3.87
N GLU A 25 31.59 -15.31 -2.89
CA GLU A 25 32.48 -14.28 -2.37
C GLU A 25 33.82 -14.35 -3.08
N GLN A 26 34.33 -13.23 -3.56
CA GLN A 26 35.64 -13.14 -4.26
C GLN A 26 35.80 -14.19 -5.38
N GLY A 27 34.72 -14.45 -6.11
CA GLY A 27 34.64 -15.46 -7.16
C GLY A 27 33.38 -15.27 -8.01
N GLY A 28 33.28 -16.00 -9.11
CA GLY A 28 32.13 -15.94 -10.03
C GLY A 28 31.03 -16.94 -9.72
N GLY A 29 31.28 -17.96 -8.90
CA GLY A 29 30.28 -18.97 -8.53
C GLY A 29 29.92 -19.97 -9.64
N THR A 30 30.30 -19.70 -10.89
CA THR A 30 30.23 -20.62 -12.02
C THR A 30 31.56 -20.64 -12.77
N LYS A 31 31.83 -21.76 -13.47
CA LYS A 31 33.07 -21.93 -14.24
C LYS A 31 33.25 -20.85 -15.30
N GLU A 32 32.17 -20.45 -15.98
CA GLU A 32 32.23 -19.40 -17.01
C GLU A 32 32.61 -18.04 -16.42
N LEU A 33 32.00 -17.66 -15.29
CA LEU A 33 32.29 -16.40 -14.61
C LEU A 33 33.72 -16.38 -14.03
N ASP A 34 34.16 -17.48 -13.41
CA ASP A 34 35.52 -17.59 -12.87
C ASP A 34 36.60 -17.48 -13.96
N GLU A 35 36.37 -18.06 -15.13
CA GLU A 35 37.29 -17.90 -16.28
C GLU A 35 37.33 -16.44 -16.77
N ALA A 36 36.18 -15.78 -16.85
CA ALA A 36 36.12 -14.37 -17.25
C ALA A 36 36.88 -13.45 -16.27
N PHE A 37 36.79 -13.70 -14.96
CA PHE A 37 37.46 -12.87 -13.94
C PHE A 37 39.00 -12.98 -13.93
N LYS A 38 39.60 -13.98 -14.60
CA LYS A 38 41.07 -14.11 -14.72
C LYS A 38 41.76 -12.96 -15.44
N THR A 39 41.01 -12.12 -16.15
CA THR A 39 41.54 -10.95 -16.86
C THR A 39 40.87 -9.64 -16.44
N ALA A 40 40.07 -9.64 -15.36
CA ALA A 40 39.21 -8.52 -14.97
C ALA A 40 39.82 -7.55 -13.93
N SER A 41 41.14 -7.53 -13.74
CA SER A 41 41.82 -6.70 -12.74
C SER A 41 41.41 -5.21 -12.78
N LYS A 42 40.97 -4.68 -11.63
CA LYS A 42 40.71 -3.24 -11.39
C LYS A 42 41.96 -2.36 -11.56
N ALA A 43 43.16 -2.95 -11.63
CA ALA A 43 44.39 -2.24 -11.97
C ALA A 43 44.61 -2.04 -13.48
N LEU A 44 43.64 -2.42 -14.31
CA LEU A 44 43.70 -2.35 -15.78
C LEU A 44 44.93 -3.09 -16.35
N SER A 45 45.38 -4.14 -15.64
CA SER A 45 46.61 -4.87 -15.95
C SER A 45 46.39 -6.14 -16.79
N GLY A 46 45.13 -6.48 -17.11
CA GLY A 46 44.76 -7.73 -17.79
C GLY A 46 44.96 -9.00 -16.95
N LYS A 47 45.22 -8.86 -15.64
CA LYS A 47 45.35 -9.96 -14.68
C LYS A 47 44.03 -10.28 -14.00
N ALA A 48 44.03 -11.27 -13.11
CA ALA A 48 42.84 -11.65 -12.36
C ALA A 48 42.35 -10.53 -11.44
N GLY A 49 41.04 -10.38 -11.34
CA GLY A 49 40.36 -9.50 -10.40
C GLY A 49 38.95 -10.00 -10.14
N TYR A 50 38.53 -10.00 -8.89
CA TYR A 50 37.23 -10.54 -8.48
C TYR A 50 36.40 -9.43 -7.82
N PRO A 51 35.09 -9.38 -8.09
CA PRO A 51 34.16 -8.53 -7.35
C PRO A 51 34.06 -9.03 -5.90
N ASP A 52 33.54 -8.19 -5.01
CA ASP A 52 33.36 -8.58 -3.61
C ASP A 52 32.33 -9.72 -3.51
N PHE A 53 31.23 -9.58 -4.26
CA PHE A 53 30.24 -10.64 -4.44
C PHE A 53 29.86 -10.80 -5.92
N CYS A 54 29.51 -12.02 -6.32
CA CYS A 54 28.87 -12.32 -7.60
C CYS A 54 27.69 -13.26 -7.37
N ALA A 55 26.58 -13.03 -8.07
CA ALA A 55 25.38 -13.86 -7.94
C ALA A 55 24.76 -14.14 -9.30
N VAL A 56 24.02 -15.24 -9.39
CA VAL A 56 23.23 -15.59 -10.58
C VAL A 56 21.81 -15.92 -10.13
N VAL A 57 20.83 -15.22 -10.68
CA VAL A 57 19.40 -15.48 -10.47
C VAL A 57 18.75 -15.61 -11.84
N LYS A 58 18.19 -16.77 -12.16
CA LYS A 58 17.71 -17.10 -13.52
C LYS A 58 18.82 -16.86 -14.57
N ASP A 59 18.57 -16.02 -15.57
CA ASP A 59 19.53 -15.64 -16.60
C ASP A 59 20.25 -14.30 -16.32
N PHE A 60 20.08 -13.74 -15.13
CA PHE A 60 20.72 -12.51 -14.68
C PHE A 60 21.99 -12.78 -13.89
N VAL A 61 23.04 -12.00 -14.18
CA VAL A 61 24.28 -11.99 -13.39
C VAL A 61 24.42 -10.68 -12.66
N PHE A 62 24.76 -10.77 -11.38
CA PHE A 62 25.00 -9.63 -10.53
C PHE A 62 26.48 -9.59 -10.12
N VAL A 63 27.07 -8.40 -10.16
CA VAL A 63 28.41 -8.16 -9.60
C VAL A 63 28.32 -7.01 -8.61
N PHE A 64 28.83 -7.24 -7.40
CA PHE A 64 28.77 -6.29 -6.31
C PHE A 64 30.17 -5.76 -6.01
N GLU A 65 30.27 -4.45 -5.88
CA GLU A 65 31.48 -3.79 -5.41
C GLU A 65 31.13 -2.88 -4.23
N ASN A 66 31.84 -3.08 -3.12
CA ASN A 66 31.55 -2.47 -1.85
C ASN A 66 32.64 -1.47 -1.46
N LYS A 67 32.23 -0.36 -0.83
CA LYS A 67 33.15 0.58 -0.17
C LYS A 67 32.63 0.98 1.19
N ALA A 68 33.51 1.08 2.18
CA ALA A 68 33.12 1.43 3.53
C ALA A 68 32.52 2.84 3.68
N ASN A 69 32.95 3.79 2.84
CA ASN A 69 32.54 5.19 2.96
C ASN A 69 31.71 5.65 1.76
N ILE A 70 30.67 6.43 2.04
CA ILE A 70 29.74 6.97 1.02
C ILE A 70 30.44 7.96 0.07
N ASP A 71 31.48 8.68 0.52
CA ASP A 71 32.27 9.56 -0.37
C ASP A 71 33.05 8.79 -1.45
N LYS A 72 33.17 7.46 -1.26
CA LYS A 72 33.76 6.52 -2.22
C LYS A 72 32.71 5.80 -3.06
N HIS A 73 31.50 6.35 -3.18
CA HIS A 73 30.46 5.71 -4.00
C HIS A 73 30.75 5.79 -5.49
N CYS A 74 31.02 6.99 -6.02
CA CYS A 74 31.24 7.20 -7.46
C CYS A 74 32.27 8.30 -7.71
N LYS A 75 33.15 8.09 -8.70
CA LYS A 75 34.07 9.11 -9.21
C LYS A 75 33.76 9.43 -10.66
N LEU A 76 33.55 10.72 -10.93
CA LEU A 76 33.35 11.26 -12.26
C LEU A 76 34.65 11.84 -12.82
N ASP A 77 34.79 11.78 -14.15
CA ASP A 77 35.86 12.41 -14.93
C ASP A 77 35.56 13.90 -15.19
N SER A 78 36.46 14.57 -15.93
CA SER A 78 36.32 15.99 -16.28
C SER A 78 35.14 16.31 -17.21
N LYS A 79 34.50 15.30 -17.80
CA LYS A 79 33.32 15.40 -18.66
C LYS A 79 32.04 15.00 -17.93
N ASN A 80 32.09 14.83 -16.61
CA ASN A 80 30.98 14.41 -15.77
C ASN A 80 30.47 12.98 -16.10
N CYS A 81 31.34 12.12 -16.64
CA CYS A 81 31.09 10.70 -16.88
C CYS A 81 31.78 9.83 -15.83
N ILE A 82 31.30 8.60 -15.61
CA ILE A 82 31.91 7.66 -14.66
C ILE A 82 33.33 7.32 -15.16
N ASP A 83 34.34 7.60 -14.33
CA ASP A 83 35.75 7.44 -14.67
C ASP A 83 36.19 5.98 -14.64
N LEU A 84 36.16 5.31 -15.79
CA LEU A 84 36.56 3.91 -15.97
C LEU A 84 37.96 3.75 -16.59
N GLU A 85 38.58 4.84 -17.03
CA GLU A 85 39.90 4.83 -17.68
C GLU A 85 41.03 4.99 -16.66
N ASN A 86 40.73 5.55 -15.48
CA ASN A 86 41.68 5.66 -14.39
C ASN A 86 41.59 4.47 -13.43
N ALA A 87 42.68 3.70 -13.32
CA ALA A 87 42.77 2.54 -12.42
C ALA A 87 42.55 2.89 -10.94
N ASP A 88 42.89 4.11 -10.51
CA ASP A 88 42.64 4.54 -9.13
C ASP A 88 41.15 4.81 -8.89
N SER A 89 40.43 5.34 -9.88
CA SER A 89 38.99 5.52 -9.80
C SER A 89 38.28 4.17 -9.75
N VAL A 90 38.66 3.23 -10.62
CA VAL A 90 38.08 1.87 -10.69
C VAL A 90 38.31 1.06 -9.41
N LYS A 91 39.46 1.20 -8.76
CA LYS A 91 39.74 0.48 -7.49
C LYS A 91 39.04 1.07 -6.28
N ASN A 92 39.02 2.39 -6.20
CA ASN A 92 38.70 3.08 -4.94
C ASN A 92 37.24 3.51 -4.84
N TYR A 93 36.44 3.37 -5.91
CA TYR A 93 35.03 3.77 -5.92
C TYR A 93 34.11 2.62 -6.33
N ALA A 94 33.00 2.47 -5.61
CA ALA A 94 32.07 1.35 -5.75
C ALA A 94 31.47 1.24 -7.16
N VAL A 95 30.89 2.33 -7.67
CA VAL A 95 30.27 2.40 -9.00
C VAL A 95 31.27 2.08 -10.11
N ASN A 96 32.46 2.68 -10.04
CA ASN A 96 33.50 2.51 -11.03
C ASN A 96 33.97 1.04 -11.09
N GLY A 97 34.18 0.40 -9.93
CA GLY A 97 34.57 -1.01 -9.84
C GLY A 97 33.46 -1.97 -10.30
N ALA A 98 32.20 -1.75 -9.86
CA ALA A 98 31.07 -2.58 -10.26
C ALA A 98 30.86 -2.57 -11.78
N ILE A 99 30.85 -1.38 -12.40
CA ILE A 99 30.67 -1.24 -13.85
C ILE A 99 31.86 -1.82 -14.62
N HIS A 100 33.09 -1.68 -14.11
CA HIS A 100 34.27 -2.32 -14.70
C HIS A 100 34.08 -3.83 -14.80
N TYR A 101 33.68 -4.48 -13.71
CA TYR A 101 33.41 -5.92 -13.73
C TYR A 101 32.26 -6.28 -14.66
N GLY A 102 31.14 -5.57 -14.60
CA GLY A 102 29.98 -5.91 -15.43
C GLY A 102 30.25 -5.72 -16.94
N LYS A 103 31.00 -4.67 -17.33
CA LYS A 103 31.47 -4.51 -18.73
C LYS A 103 32.45 -5.60 -19.14
N HIS A 104 33.28 -6.05 -18.22
CA HIS A 104 34.20 -7.15 -18.48
C HIS A 104 33.44 -8.45 -18.74
N LEU A 105 32.44 -8.76 -17.93
CA LEU A 105 31.57 -9.92 -18.11
C LEU A 105 30.81 -9.88 -19.44
N ALA A 106 30.26 -8.72 -19.83
CA ALA A 106 29.56 -8.58 -21.10
C ALA A 106 30.42 -8.95 -22.32
N LYS A 107 31.75 -8.73 -22.22
CA LYS A 107 32.71 -9.04 -23.30
C LYS A 107 33.23 -10.47 -23.30
N HIS A 108 33.22 -11.14 -22.14
CA HIS A 108 33.92 -12.41 -21.94
C HIS A 108 33.01 -13.57 -21.54
N THR A 109 31.69 -13.36 -21.52
CA THR A 109 30.69 -14.38 -21.18
C THR A 109 29.50 -14.30 -22.13
N ASN A 110 28.61 -15.30 -22.08
CA ASN A 110 27.38 -15.33 -22.88
C ASN A 110 26.19 -14.65 -22.19
N TYR A 111 26.38 -14.10 -20.99
CA TYR A 111 25.31 -13.43 -20.26
C TYR A 111 24.93 -12.11 -20.92
N LYS A 112 23.62 -11.93 -21.12
CA LYS A 112 23.06 -10.74 -21.76
C LYS A 112 22.44 -9.75 -20.77
N LYS A 113 22.12 -10.24 -19.57
CA LYS A 113 21.49 -9.46 -18.51
C LYS A 113 22.45 -9.35 -17.33
N ILE A 114 23.29 -8.32 -17.32
CA ILE A 114 24.27 -8.10 -16.26
C ILE A 114 23.86 -6.87 -15.45
N ILE A 115 23.80 -6.99 -14.13
CA ILE A 115 23.50 -5.89 -13.22
C ILE A 115 24.72 -5.67 -12.31
N ALA A 116 25.38 -4.54 -12.50
CA ALA A 116 26.47 -4.08 -11.65
C ALA A 116 25.91 -3.27 -10.47
N ILE A 117 26.18 -3.71 -9.25
CA ILE A 117 25.63 -3.13 -8.02
C ILE A 117 26.78 -2.50 -7.22
N ALA A 118 26.67 -1.20 -7.01
CA ALA A 118 27.60 -0.46 -6.18
C ALA A 118 26.99 -0.27 -4.80
N VAL A 119 27.70 -0.71 -3.76
CA VAL A 119 27.30 -0.48 -2.37
C VAL A 119 28.34 0.37 -1.69
N SER A 120 27.92 1.43 -1.00
CA SER A 120 28.80 2.14 -0.08
C SER A 120 28.15 2.39 1.27
N GLY A 121 28.96 2.42 2.33
CA GLY A 121 28.49 2.69 3.69
C GLY A 121 28.26 1.43 4.53
N ASN A 122 27.23 1.46 5.37
CA ASN A 122 26.85 0.41 6.29
C ASN A 122 25.34 0.40 6.50
N GLU A 123 24.85 -0.58 7.27
CA GLU A 123 23.44 -0.73 7.64
C GLU A 123 22.71 0.59 7.94
N LYS A 124 23.31 1.45 8.78
CA LYS A 124 22.71 2.72 9.17
C LYS A 124 22.76 3.78 8.09
N ARG A 125 23.91 3.92 7.41
CA ARG A 125 24.17 4.96 6.41
C ARG A 125 24.72 4.32 5.16
N HIS A 126 23.92 4.21 4.11
CA HIS A 126 24.34 3.54 2.89
C HIS A 126 23.83 4.21 1.62
N LYS A 127 24.40 3.74 0.51
CA LYS A 127 23.92 3.98 -0.85
C LYS A 127 24.09 2.71 -1.67
N ILE A 128 23.01 2.23 -2.28
CA ILE A 128 22.99 1.06 -3.17
C ILE A 128 22.52 1.53 -4.54
N THR A 129 23.42 1.52 -5.53
CA THR A 129 23.10 1.98 -6.89
C THR A 129 23.29 0.83 -7.89
N PRO A 130 22.22 0.38 -8.55
CA PRO A 130 22.32 -0.62 -9.63
C PRO A 130 22.60 0.03 -10.99
N TYR A 131 23.27 -0.73 -11.86
CA TYR A 131 23.50 -0.40 -13.27
C TYR A 131 23.25 -1.62 -14.13
N PHE A 132 22.38 -1.52 -15.13
CA PHE A 132 22.21 -2.58 -16.11
C PHE A 132 23.24 -2.46 -17.23
N ILE A 133 23.80 -3.60 -17.64
CA ILE A 133 24.78 -3.73 -18.70
C ILE A 133 24.31 -4.83 -19.65
N ASN A 134 24.08 -4.47 -20.91
CA ASN A 134 23.68 -5.43 -21.94
C ASN A 134 24.89 -6.16 -22.55
N GLU A 135 24.62 -7.09 -23.47
CA GLU A 135 25.64 -7.90 -24.16
C GLU A 135 26.65 -7.06 -24.97
N ASN A 136 26.28 -5.83 -25.35
CA ASN A 136 27.17 -4.92 -26.07
C ASN A 136 28.02 -4.06 -25.12
N GLY A 137 27.89 -4.24 -23.81
CA GLY A 137 28.57 -3.44 -22.79
C GLY A 137 28.01 -2.02 -22.65
N PHE A 138 26.82 -1.76 -23.19
CA PHE A 138 26.11 -0.50 -22.96
C PHE A 138 25.58 -0.49 -21.53
N VAL A 139 25.83 0.62 -20.83
CA VAL A 139 25.42 0.81 -19.44
C VAL A 139 24.21 1.73 -19.42
N THR A 140 23.08 1.22 -18.93
CA THR A 140 21.91 2.05 -18.68
C THR A 140 22.22 3.04 -17.57
N LYS A 141 21.94 4.32 -17.82
CA LYS A 141 21.95 5.37 -16.79
C LYS A 141 20.52 5.51 -16.26
N ASP A 142 20.38 5.95 -15.01
CA ASP A 142 19.09 6.34 -14.39
C ASP A 142 18.25 5.20 -13.78
N LEU A 143 18.89 4.16 -13.24
CA LEU A 143 18.22 3.28 -12.27
C LEU A 143 18.22 3.95 -10.89
N LYS A 144 17.10 3.88 -10.17
CA LYS A 144 16.98 4.45 -8.83
C LYS A 144 17.79 3.65 -7.82
N ASP A 145 18.24 4.35 -6.78
CA ASP A 145 18.90 3.72 -5.64
C ASP A 145 17.91 2.82 -4.89
N LEU A 146 18.46 1.78 -4.25
CA LEU A 146 17.70 0.76 -3.51
C LEU A 146 17.97 0.85 -2.01
N GLU A 147 17.05 0.34 -1.20
CA GLU A 147 17.26 0.12 0.23
C GLU A 147 17.65 -1.35 0.54
N ASP A 148 17.26 -2.29 -0.33
CA ASP A 148 17.62 -3.70 -0.20
C ASP A 148 17.70 -4.44 -1.57
N PHE A 149 17.83 -5.78 -1.53
CA PHE A 149 17.96 -6.63 -2.72
C PHE A 149 16.73 -7.50 -3.03
N ILE A 150 15.58 -7.32 -2.35
CA ILE A 150 14.38 -8.15 -2.56
C ILE A 150 13.86 -8.04 -3.99
N VAL A 151 14.02 -6.88 -4.62
CA VAL A 151 13.69 -6.65 -6.04
C VAL A 151 14.50 -7.56 -6.99
N PHE A 152 15.63 -8.10 -6.55
CA PHE A 152 16.48 -9.02 -7.31
C PHE A 152 16.29 -10.50 -6.98
N SER A 153 15.38 -10.83 -6.06
CA SER A 153 15.02 -12.22 -5.79
C SER A 153 14.42 -12.92 -7.02
N GLU A 154 14.42 -14.26 -7.00
CA GLU A 154 13.94 -15.08 -8.11
C GLU A 154 12.51 -14.72 -8.56
N ASP A 155 11.64 -14.38 -7.61
CA ASP A 155 10.25 -14.02 -7.86
C ASP A 155 10.08 -12.60 -8.44
N ASN A 156 11.00 -11.68 -8.18
CA ASN A 156 10.84 -10.25 -8.50
C ASN A 156 11.71 -9.77 -9.69
N ILE A 157 12.82 -10.46 -10.00
CA ILE A 157 13.83 -9.94 -10.94
C ILE A 157 13.30 -9.70 -12.36
N GLU A 158 12.39 -10.54 -12.86
CA GLU A 158 11.79 -10.34 -14.19
C GLU A 158 10.93 -9.09 -14.24
N GLU A 159 10.18 -8.81 -13.16
CA GLU A 159 9.38 -7.60 -13.04
C GLU A 159 10.28 -6.36 -13.02
N TYR A 160 11.37 -6.39 -12.24
CA TYR A 160 12.36 -5.32 -12.21
C TYR A 160 12.98 -5.08 -13.59
N TYR A 161 13.36 -6.14 -14.30
CA TYR A 161 13.93 -6.03 -15.63
C TYR A 161 12.95 -5.41 -16.64
N THR A 162 11.71 -5.90 -16.70
CA THR A 162 10.70 -5.36 -17.61
C THR A 162 10.38 -3.91 -17.29
N LYS A 163 10.18 -3.55 -16.02
CA LYS A 163 9.77 -2.20 -15.62
C LYS A 163 10.91 -1.18 -15.63
N GLU A 164 12.04 -1.48 -15.00
CA GLU A 164 13.11 -0.49 -14.81
C GLU A 164 14.12 -0.47 -15.93
N ILE A 165 14.39 -1.63 -16.55
CA ILE A 165 15.43 -1.74 -17.57
C ILE A 165 14.84 -1.61 -18.98
N LEU A 166 13.78 -2.37 -19.29
CA LEU A 166 13.11 -2.29 -20.60
C LEU A 166 12.12 -1.12 -20.70
N LYS A 167 11.64 -0.60 -19.56
CA LYS A 167 10.59 0.42 -19.49
C LYS A 167 9.29 -0.03 -20.17
N GLU A 168 8.96 -1.31 -20.05
CA GLU A 168 7.78 -1.95 -20.62
C GLU A 168 6.71 -2.24 -19.54
N PRO A 169 5.41 -2.24 -19.91
CA PRO A 169 4.33 -2.60 -18.99
C PRO A 169 4.22 -4.12 -18.78
N THR A 170 3.97 -4.52 -17.54
CA THR A 170 3.85 -5.93 -17.11
C THR A 170 2.44 -6.51 -17.30
N ASP A 171 2.30 -7.83 -17.25
CA ASP A 171 0.99 -8.49 -17.43
C ASP A 171 0.01 -8.21 -16.27
N GLN A 172 0.52 -7.95 -15.06
CA GLN A 172 -0.30 -7.50 -13.93
C GLN A 172 -0.88 -6.09 -14.17
N GLU A 173 -0.09 -5.18 -14.73
CA GLU A 173 -0.57 -3.83 -15.09
C GLU A 173 -1.59 -3.90 -16.21
N LYS A 174 -1.37 -4.72 -17.24
CA LYS A 174 -2.36 -4.94 -18.31
C LYS A 174 -3.68 -5.47 -17.75
N THR A 175 -3.61 -6.38 -16.78
CA THR A 175 -4.80 -6.92 -16.10
C THR A 175 -5.52 -5.85 -15.28
N THR A 176 -4.78 -5.05 -14.51
CA THR A 176 -5.34 -3.95 -13.70
C THR A 176 -5.97 -2.85 -14.57
N GLU A 177 -5.32 -2.48 -15.67
CA GLU A 177 -5.87 -1.54 -16.66
C GLU A 177 -7.14 -2.06 -17.30
N GLN A 178 -7.17 -3.35 -17.64
CA GLN A 178 -8.37 -3.99 -18.18
C GLN A 178 -9.52 -3.98 -17.16
N LEU A 179 -9.24 -4.26 -15.88
CA LEU A 179 -10.25 -4.20 -14.83
C LEU A 179 -10.77 -2.78 -14.60
N LEU A 180 -9.90 -1.76 -14.62
CA LEU A 180 -10.31 -0.36 -14.55
C LEU A 180 -11.18 0.04 -15.73
N LYS A 181 -10.85 -0.45 -16.94
CA LYS A 181 -11.65 -0.25 -18.14
C LYS A 181 -13.03 -0.91 -18.01
N ASP A 182 -13.07 -2.17 -17.56
CA ASP A 182 -14.32 -2.90 -17.34
C ASP A 182 -15.19 -2.21 -16.28
N ALA A 183 -14.59 -1.71 -15.20
CA ALA A 183 -15.29 -0.96 -14.16
C ALA A 183 -15.84 0.37 -14.67
N LYS A 184 -15.10 1.07 -15.52
CA LYS A 184 -15.57 2.30 -16.18
C LYS A 184 -16.70 2.01 -17.17
N GLU A 185 -16.61 0.95 -17.97
CA GLU A 185 -17.67 0.52 -18.88
C GLU A 185 -18.96 0.22 -18.12
N LEU A 186 -18.85 -0.59 -17.05
CA LEU A 186 -20.01 -0.90 -16.22
C LEU A 186 -20.58 0.35 -15.51
N HIS A 187 -19.73 1.29 -15.08
CA HIS A 187 -20.19 2.55 -14.49
C HIS A 187 -21.06 3.35 -15.46
N GLU A 188 -20.61 3.48 -16.72
CA GLU A 188 -21.37 4.15 -17.77
C GLU A 188 -22.65 3.40 -18.12
N ASP A 189 -22.62 2.07 -18.17
CA ASP A 189 -23.81 1.25 -18.43
C ASP A 189 -24.87 1.38 -17.32
N LEU A 190 -24.45 1.40 -16.05
CA LEU A 190 -25.33 1.62 -14.89
C LEU A 190 -25.95 3.03 -14.93
N ARG A 191 -25.19 4.03 -15.42
CA ARG A 191 -25.67 5.40 -15.60
C ARG A 191 -26.64 5.51 -16.78
N ASN A 192 -26.24 5.06 -17.97
CA ASN A 192 -26.93 5.31 -19.22
C ASN A 192 -28.19 4.45 -19.35
N TYR A 193 -28.11 3.16 -19.00
CA TYR A 193 -29.24 2.26 -19.12
C TYR A 193 -30.09 2.22 -17.86
N GLY A 194 -29.51 2.43 -16.68
CA GLY A 194 -30.20 2.31 -15.40
C GLY A 194 -30.61 3.62 -14.74
N ASN A 195 -29.96 4.73 -15.08
CA ASN A 195 -30.10 6.03 -14.40
C ASN A 195 -29.91 5.94 -12.88
N LEU A 196 -28.99 5.07 -12.45
CA LEU A 196 -28.70 4.84 -11.04
C LEU A 196 -27.83 5.98 -10.49
N ARG A 197 -28.11 6.39 -9.25
CA ARG A 197 -27.29 7.32 -8.47
C ARG A 197 -25.98 6.65 -8.07
N ASP A 198 -24.96 7.45 -7.77
CA ASP A 198 -23.64 6.92 -7.45
C ASP A 198 -23.58 6.08 -6.17
N THR A 199 -24.50 6.32 -5.21
CA THR A 199 -24.67 5.47 -4.03
C THR A 199 -25.40 4.15 -4.33
N GLU A 200 -26.19 4.09 -5.41
CA GLU A 200 -26.98 2.93 -5.81
C GLU A 200 -26.17 1.93 -6.65
N LYS A 201 -25.26 2.45 -7.49
CA LYS A 201 -24.42 1.63 -8.39
C LYS A 201 -23.67 0.53 -7.63
N PRO A 202 -22.95 0.80 -6.51
CA PRO A 202 -22.32 -0.23 -5.70
C PRO A 202 -23.30 -1.30 -5.22
N ILE A 203 -24.48 -0.90 -4.73
CA ILE A 203 -25.47 -1.82 -4.15
C ILE A 203 -26.00 -2.79 -5.22
N VAL A 204 -26.28 -2.30 -6.42
CA VAL A 204 -26.72 -3.15 -7.55
C VAL A 204 -25.64 -4.16 -7.92
N VAL A 205 -24.37 -3.74 -7.99
CA VAL A 205 -23.24 -4.64 -8.29
C VAL A 205 -23.04 -5.68 -7.19
N SER A 206 -23.06 -5.27 -5.91
CA SER A 206 -23.04 -6.14 -4.74
C SER A 206 -24.11 -7.23 -4.82
N GLY A 207 -25.36 -6.81 -5.07
CA GLY A 207 -26.50 -7.72 -5.11
C GLY A 207 -26.42 -8.72 -6.25
N ILE A 208 -25.99 -8.29 -7.45
CA ILE A 208 -25.78 -9.20 -8.57
C ILE A 208 -24.70 -10.24 -8.26
N LEU A 209 -23.59 -9.84 -7.61
CA LEU A 209 -22.52 -10.78 -7.27
C LEU A 209 -22.96 -11.81 -6.22
N LEU A 210 -23.74 -11.42 -5.22
CA LEU A 210 -24.37 -12.37 -4.29
C LEU A 210 -25.34 -13.32 -5.00
N ALA A 211 -26.11 -12.84 -5.97
CA ALA A 211 -26.98 -13.70 -6.77
C ALA A 211 -26.17 -14.69 -7.62
N LEU A 212 -25.06 -14.25 -8.23
CA LEU A 212 -24.18 -15.12 -9.02
C LEU A 212 -23.54 -16.24 -8.19
N GLU A 213 -23.26 -16.00 -6.90
CA GLU A 213 -22.78 -17.06 -5.99
C GLU A 213 -23.77 -18.23 -5.86
N GLU A 214 -25.08 -18.00 -6.02
CA GLU A 214 -26.10 -19.06 -5.99
C GLU A 214 -26.07 -19.98 -7.23
N ILE A 215 -25.29 -19.65 -8.27
CA ILE A 215 -25.03 -20.56 -9.40
C ILE A 215 -24.35 -21.84 -8.91
N LYS A 216 -23.44 -21.75 -7.92
CA LYS A 216 -22.74 -22.92 -7.34
C LYS A 216 -23.72 -23.94 -6.75
N TYR A 217 -24.87 -23.46 -6.28
CA TYR A 217 -25.90 -24.25 -5.62
C TYR A 217 -27.09 -24.54 -6.54
N LYS A 218 -27.00 -24.21 -7.84
CA LYS A 218 -28.06 -24.39 -8.84
C LYS A 218 -29.36 -23.64 -8.51
N ASN A 219 -29.26 -22.60 -7.69
CA ASN A 219 -30.39 -21.77 -7.28
C ASN A 219 -30.56 -20.52 -8.15
N PHE A 220 -29.51 -20.14 -8.90
CA PHE A 220 -29.53 -19.04 -9.84
C PHE A 220 -28.94 -19.48 -11.19
N ASP A 221 -29.43 -18.91 -12.28
CA ASP A 221 -28.92 -19.12 -13.62
C ASP A 221 -29.23 -17.88 -14.49
N LEU A 222 -28.33 -17.56 -15.42
CA LEU A 222 -28.43 -16.36 -16.26
C LEU A 222 -29.62 -16.42 -17.23
N GLU A 223 -30.01 -17.60 -17.71
CA GLU A 223 -31.12 -17.75 -18.66
C GLU A 223 -32.48 -17.49 -18.00
N ARG A 224 -32.54 -17.54 -16.66
CA ARG A 224 -33.74 -17.13 -15.91
C ARG A 224 -34.02 -15.63 -16.04
N LEU A 225 -33.00 -14.83 -16.34
CA LEU A 225 -33.17 -13.41 -16.60
C LEU A 225 -33.67 -13.26 -18.05
N ASN A 226 -34.96 -13.08 -18.22
CA ASN A 226 -35.64 -13.17 -19.51
C ASN A 226 -36.61 -12.01 -19.75
N GLY A 227 -36.65 -11.01 -18.86
CA GLY A 227 -37.56 -9.88 -18.97
C GLY A 227 -39.03 -10.24 -18.85
N ASP A 228 -39.38 -11.30 -18.11
CA ASP A 228 -40.77 -11.71 -17.85
C ASP A 228 -41.57 -10.59 -17.13
N ASP A 229 -42.72 -10.25 -17.70
CA ASP A 229 -43.65 -9.24 -17.18
C ASP A 229 -44.27 -9.64 -15.83
N LYS A 230 -44.35 -10.95 -15.51
CA LYS A 230 -44.94 -11.43 -14.24
C LYS A 230 -43.93 -11.47 -13.10
N THR A 231 -42.72 -11.94 -13.38
CA THR A 231 -41.61 -11.97 -12.42
C THR A 231 -40.42 -11.27 -13.03
N SER A 232 -40.24 -10.01 -12.65
CA SER A 232 -39.12 -9.20 -13.17
C SER A 232 -37.77 -9.83 -12.87
N ASP A 233 -36.78 -9.53 -13.70
CA ASP A 233 -35.40 -10.01 -13.51
C ASP A 233 -34.83 -9.55 -12.16
N GLY A 234 -35.18 -8.35 -11.70
CA GLY A 234 -34.82 -7.84 -10.40
C GLY A 234 -35.43 -8.62 -9.24
N ARG A 235 -36.67 -9.13 -9.39
CA ARG A 235 -37.25 -10.01 -8.38
C ARG A 235 -36.52 -11.34 -8.29
N LYS A 236 -36.12 -11.93 -9.41
CA LYS A 236 -35.33 -13.16 -9.46
C LYS A 236 -33.95 -12.99 -8.81
N ILE A 237 -33.27 -11.87 -9.09
CA ILE A 237 -31.99 -11.52 -8.46
C ILE A 237 -32.19 -11.30 -6.96
N TYR A 238 -33.23 -10.58 -6.55
CA TYR A 238 -33.54 -10.33 -5.14
C TYR A 238 -33.78 -11.62 -4.35
N GLU A 239 -34.52 -12.58 -4.93
CA GLU A 239 -34.75 -13.90 -4.34
C GLU A 239 -33.45 -14.72 -4.22
N ALA A 240 -32.56 -14.64 -5.21
CA ALA A 240 -31.25 -15.26 -5.15
C ALA A 240 -30.35 -14.63 -4.07
N ILE A 241 -30.36 -13.31 -3.91
CA ILE A 241 -29.66 -12.61 -2.82
C ILE A 241 -30.16 -13.13 -1.46
N ALA A 242 -31.48 -13.21 -1.26
CA ALA A 242 -32.05 -13.73 -0.02
C ALA A 242 -31.62 -15.18 0.24
N GLY A 243 -31.59 -16.02 -0.80
CA GLY A 243 -31.05 -17.38 -0.73
C GLY A 243 -29.58 -17.41 -0.29
N ASN A 244 -28.76 -16.53 -0.85
CA ASN A 244 -27.34 -16.43 -0.51
C ASN A 244 -27.11 -15.97 0.93
N LEU A 245 -27.81 -14.92 1.39
CA LEU A 245 -27.69 -14.40 2.76
C LEU A 245 -28.08 -15.45 3.81
N ASN A 246 -29.09 -16.29 3.52
CA ASN A 246 -29.43 -17.44 4.36
C ASN A 246 -28.28 -18.44 4.43
N ARG A 247 -27.64 -18.73 3.30
CA ARG A 247 -26.55 -19.70 3.20
C ARG A 247 -25.27 -19.22 3.89
N ALA A 248 -24.98 -17.93 3.79
CA ALA A 248 -23.89 -17.26 4.50
C ALA A 248 -24.14 -17.13 6.01
N LYS A 249 -25.26 -17.66 6.54
CA LYS A 249 -25.63 -17.65 7.96
C LYS A 249 -25.63 -16.25 8.57
N VAL A 250 -26.01 -15.25 7.78
CA VAL A 250 -26.10 -13.87 8.26
C VAL A 250 -27.12 -13.81 9.40
N SER A 251 -26.66 -13.40 10.57
CA SER A 251 -27.45 -13.36 11.79
C SER A 251 -27.16 -12.09 12.59
N PRO A 252 -28.10 -11.60 13.42
CA PRO A 252 -29.49 -12.07 13.58
C PRO A 252 -30.40 -11.72 12.38
N GLU A 253 -31.63 -12.23 12.34
CA GLU A 253 -32.57 -12.01 11.21
C GLU A 253 -32.79 -10.52 10.89
N VAL A 254 -32.82 -9.66 11.92
CA VAL A 254 -32.93 -8.20 11.76
C VAL A 254 -31.80 -7.61 10.90
N LYS A 255 -30.57 -8.15 11.02
CA LYS A 255 -29.44 -7.74 10.18
C LYS A 255 -29.68 -8.14 8.73
N LYS A 256 -30.17 -9.35 8.51
CA LYS A 256 -30.49 -9.86 7.16
C LYS A 256 -31.62 -9.03 6.52
N ASP A 257 -32.68 -8.71 7.25
CA ASP A 257 -33.77 -7.85 6.78
C ASP A 257 -33.26 -6.47 6.37
N LYS A 258 -32.35 -5.90 7.16
CA LYS A 258 -31.70 -4.62 6.87
C LYS A 258 -30.88 -4.67 5.58
N LEU A 259 -30.09 -5.73 5.36
CA LEU A 259 -29.36 -5.91 4.10
C LEU A 259 -30.31 -6.07 2.92
N LEU A 260 -31.32 -6.93 3.05
CA LEU A 260 -32.33 -7.14 2.02
C LEU A 260 -33.06 -5.84 1.65
N SER A 261 -33.37 -4.98 2.62
CA SER A 261 -33.99 -3.68 2.33
C SER A 261 -33.12 -2.79 1.43
N GLN A 262 -31.79 -2.86 1.54
CA GLN A 262 -30.89 -2.09 0.67
C GLN A 262 -30.95 -2.60 -0.77
N PHE A 263 -31.11 -3.91 -0.96
CA PHE A 263 -31.24 -4.52 -2.28
C PHE A 263 -32.61 -4.34 -2.92
N SER A 264 -33.59 -3.71 -2.25
CA SER A 264 -34.94 -3.54 -2.81
C SER A 264 -34.94 -2.73 -4.11
N ILE A 265 -33.97 -1.82 -4.26
CA ILE A 265 -33.75 -1.06 -5.50
C ILE A 265 -33.63 -1.95 -6.75
N ILE A 266 -33.05 -3.15 -6.61
CA ILE A 266 -32.88 -4.09 -7.71
C ILE A 266 -34.23 -4.53 -8.28
N LYS A 267 -35.23 -4.74 -7.42
CA LYS A 267 -36.59 -5.16 -7.84
C LYS A 267 -37.54 -3.99 -8.07
N ASP A 268 -37.32 -2.85 -7.41
CA ASP A 268 -38.28 -1.74 -7.35
C ASP A 268 -37.99 -0.66 -8.41
N THR A 269 -36.79 -0.62 -9.01
CA THR A 269 -36.47 0.34 -10.07
C THR A 269 -36.95 -0.17 -11.44
N PRO A 270 -37.97 0.44 -12.07
CA PRO A 270 -38.52 -0.06 -13.33
C PRO A 270 -37.50 -0.02 -14.47
N LYS A 271 -36.70 1.05 -14.53
CA LYS A 271 -35.77 1.31 -15.64
C LYS A 271 -34.72 0.21 -15.85
N ILE A 272 -34.32 -0.51 -14.80
CA ILE A 272 -33.37 -1.61 -14.89
C ILE A 272 -34.05 -2.98 -15.07
N ASN A 273 -35.37 -3.04 -14.90
CA ASN A 273 -36.21 -4.25 -14.97
C ASN A 273 -37.00 -4.37 -16.28
N GLU A 274 -37.20 -3.27 -17.00
CA GLU A 274 -37.87 -3.25 -18.30
C GLU A 274 -36.88 -3.46 -19.44
N THR A 275 -37.36 -4.00 -20.56
CA THR A 275 -36.53 -4.21 -21.75
C THR A 275 -36.07 -2.86 -22.31
N ASN A 276 -34.75 -2.67 -22.39
CA ASN A 276 -34.17 -1.48 -23.00
C ASN A 276 -34.07 -1.67 -24.52
N SER A 277 -34.51 -0.68 -25.29
CA SER A 277 -34.56 -0.75 -26.76
C SER A 277 -33.18 -0.88 -27.42
N THR A 278 -32.12 -0.32 -26.80
CA THR A 278 -30.75 -0.41 -27.30
C THR A 278 -30.13 -1.77 -26.97
N LEU A 279 -30.37 -2.30 -25.78
CA LEU A 279 -29.79 -3.57 -25.33
C LEU A 279 -30.53 -4.82 -25.87
N GLY A 280 -31.82 -4.68 -26.20
CA GLY A 280 -32.69 -5.80 -26.57
C GLY A 280 -33.01 -6.76 -25.40
N LYS A 281 -32.71 -6.34 -24.17
CA LYS A 281 -32.91 -7.07 -22.91
C LYS A 281 -33.05 -6.08 -21.75
N THR A 282 -33.37 -6.58 -20.56
CA THR A 282 -33.35 -5.75 -19.36
C THR A 282 -31.92 -5.29 -19.05
N PRO A 283 -31.71 -4.05 -18.57
CA PRO A 283 -30.39 -3.63 -18.12
C PRO A 283 -29.82 -4.54 -17.02
N LEU A 284 -30.65 -5.07 -16.12
CA LEU A 284 -30.21 -6.05 -15.12
C LEU A 284 -29.63 -7.32 -15.73
N LYS A 285 -30.25 -7.87 -16.79
CA LYS A 285 -29.67 -9.01 -17.51
C LYS A 285 -28.31 -8.65 -18.08
N HIS A 286 -28.19 -7.47 -18.71
CA HIS A 286 -26.93 -6.98 -19.27
C HIS A 286 -25.84 -6.84 -18.21
N TYR A 287 -26.12 -6.18 -17.09
CA TYR A 287 -25.18 -6.04 -15.98
C TYR A 287 -24.76 -7.39 -15.40
N THR A 288 -25.71 -8.32 -15.28
CA THR A 288 -25.45 -9.67 -14.75
C THR A 288 -24.56 -10.48 -15.68
N GLU A 289 -24.80 -10.44 -17.00
CA GLU A 289 -23.94 -11.08 -17.99
C GLU A 289 -22.53 -10.46 -18.01
N PHE A 290 -22.44 -9.13 -17.89
CA PHE A 290 -21.16 -8.42 -17.81
C PHE A 290 -20.36 -8.89 -16.59
N LEU A 291 -20.96 -8.80 -15.39
CA LEU A 291 -20.34 -9.20 -14.14
C LEU A 291 -19.98 -10.69 -14.14
N TYR A 292 -20.83 -11.55 -14.71
CA TYR A 292 -20.54 -12.97 -14.82
C TYR A 292 -19.29 -13.25 -15.66
N LYS A 293 -19.21 -12.67 -16.86
CA LYS A 293 -18.10 -12.88 -17.82
C LYS A 293 -16.79 -12.23 -17.37
N ARG A 294 -16.87 -10.99 -16.86
CA ARG A 294 -15.68 -10.18 -16.54
C ARG A 294 -15.16 -10.40 -15.12
N ILE A 295 -16.04 -10.75 -14.18
CA ILE A 295 -15.69 -10.83 -12.77
C ILE A 295 -15.87 -12.25 -12.23
N TYR A 296 -17.09 -12.78 -12.22
CA TYR A 296 -17.40 -14.03 -11.51
C TYR A 296 -16.61 -15.23 -12.02
N GLN A 297 -16.45 -15.36 -13.35
CA GLN A 297 -15.62 -16.42 -13.93
C GLN A 297 -14.14 -16.25 -13.56
N ASN A 298 -13.62 -15.02 -13.58
CA ASN A 298 -12.21 -14.73 -13.29
C ASN A 298 -11.87 -14.85 -11.79
N ILE A 299 -12.80 -14.52 -10.89
CA ILE A 299 -12.64 -14.68 -9.44
C ILE A 299 -12.31 -16.13 -9.08
N LYS A 300 -12.83 -17.10 -9.83
CA LYS A 300 -12.69 -18.53 -9.54
C LYS A 300 -11.36 -19.15 -9.97
N TYR A 301 -10.64 -18.53 -10.91
CA TYR A 301 -9.46 -19.13 -11.55
C TYR A 301 -8.13 -18.46 -11.21
N THR A 302 -8.13 -17.32 -10.51
CA THR A 302 -6.91 -16.57 -10.23
C THR A 302 -6.78 -16.22 -8.75
N GLN A 303 -5.60 -16.45 -8.16
CA GLN A 303 -5.24 -15.96 -6.81
C GLN A 303 -5.32 -14.42 -6.68
N THR A 304 -5.51 -13.69 -7.79
CA THR A 304 -5.69 -12.23 -7.87
C THR A 304 -7.16 -11.76 -7.82
N SER A 305 -8.11 -12.65 -7.51
CA SER A 305 -9.52 -12.32 -7.29
C SER A 305 -9.77 -11.36 -6.09
N GLU A 306 -8.70 -11.05 -5.36
CA GLU A 306 -8.62 -10.21 -4.17
C GLU A 306 -8.84 -8.71 -4.47
N ASP A 307 -8.61 -8.28 -5.72
CA ASP A 307 -8.62 -6.86 -6.10
C ASP A 307 -9.86 -6.38 -6.87
N ILE A 308 -10.60 -7.28 -7.51
CA ILE A 308 -11.63 -6.87 -8.49
C ILE A 308 -12.79 -6.12 -7.82
N LEU A 309 -13.36 -6.67 -6.74
CA LEU A 309 -14.48 -6.03 -6.04
C LEU A 309 -14.10 -4.67 -5.44
N GLY A 310 -12.97 -4.62 -4.73
CA GLY A 310 -12.44 -3.38 -4.17
C GLY A 310 -12.16 -2.32 -5.24
N LEU A 311 -11.63 -2.74 -6.40
CA LEU A 311 -11.35 -1.87 -7.54
C LEU A 311 -12.62 -1.35 -8.20
N PHE A 312 -13.66 -2.17 -8.37
CA PHE A 312 -14.94 -1.71 -8.91
C PHE A 312 -15.63 -0.72 -7.95
N TYR A 313 -15.64 -1.00 -6.64
CA TYR A 313 -16.18 -0.06 -5.65
C TYR A 313 -15.41 1.27 -5.63
N SER A 314 -14.08 1.21 -5.56
CA SER A 314 -13.26 2.43 -5.56
C SER A 314 -13.42 3.21 -6.85
N THR A 315 -13.57 2.53 -7.98
CA THR A 315 -13.89 3.12 -9.28
C THR A 315 -15.24 3.83 -9.27
N PHE A 316 -16.31 3.20 -8.78
CA PHE A 316 -17.63 3.83 -8.71
C PHE A 316 -17.65 5.04 -7.78
N MET A 317 -16.90 5.00 -6.68
CA MET A 317 -16.74 6.14 -5.77
C MET A 317 -15.89 7.26 -6.39
N LYS A 318 -14.87 6.92 -7.17
CA LYS A 318 -14.00 7.89 -7.88
C LYS A 318 -14.74 8.63 -9.00
N TYR A 319 -15.64 7.96 -9.72
CA TYR A 319 -16.39 8.54 -10.84
C TYR A 319 -17.75 9.14 -10.43
N GLY A 320 -18.24 8.83 -9.23
CA GLY A 320 -19.53 9.32 -8.74
C GLY A 320 -19.52 10.71 -8.11
N GLY A 321 -18.36 11.35 -8.00
CA GLY A 321 -18.23 12.73 -7.53
C GLY A 321 -17.54 13.59 -8.59
N GLY A 322 -18.30 14.48 -9.24
CA GLY A 322 -17.69 15.69 -9.79
C GLY A 322 -17.08 16.44 -8.60
N ASP A 323 -15.76 16.58 -8.61
CA ASP A 323 -14.90 16.95 -7.48
C ASP A 323 -15.02 15.95 -6.31
N GLY A 324 -13.93 15.26 -5.98
CA GLY A 324 -13.84 14.15 -4.99
C GLY A 324 -14.12 14.51 -3.52
N GLN A 325 -15.11 15.37 -3.26
CA GLN A 325 -15.51 15.88 -1.96
C GLN A 325 -16.89 15.37 -1.50
N THR A 326 -17.71 14.76 -2.37
CA THR A 326 -19.15 14.71 -2.12
C THR A 326 -19.63 13.71 -1.06
N LEU A 327 -18.77 12.82 -0.51
CA LEU A 327 -19.20 11.84 0.49
C LEU A 327 -18.31 11.68 1.74
N GLY A 328 -17.11 12.27 1.77
CA GLY A 328 -16.17 12.12 2.90
C GLY A 328 -15.74 10.68 3.19
N ILE A 329 -15.93 9.75 2.24
CA ILE A 329 -15.56 8.34 2.38
C ILE A 329 -14.17 8.16 1.78
N ILE A 330 -13.20 7.88 2.63
CA ILE A 330 -11.81 7.62 2.24
C ILE A 330 -11.59 6.11 2.26
N LEU A 331 -11.41 5.50 1.09
CA LEU A 331 -11.08 4.08 1.00
C LEU A 331 -9.59 3.89 1.24
N THR A 332 -9.24 2.99 2.16
CA THR A 332 -7.85 2.62 2.44
C THR A 332 -7.27 1.82 1.26
N PRO A 333 -6.15 2.26 0.65
CA PRO A 333 -5.47 1.48 -0.39
C PRO A 333 -5.00 0.13 0.14
N LYS A 334 -4.99 -0.88 -0.74
CA LYS A 334 -4.58 -2.26 -0.40
C LYS A 334 -3.21 -2.34 0.26
N HIS A 335 -2.21 -1.65 -0.29
CA HIS A 335 -0.85 -1.67 0.24
C HIS A 335 -0.78 -1.18 1.70
N ILE A 336 -1.67 -0.27 2.11
CA ILE A 336 -1.79 0.18 3.52
C ILE A 336 -2.47 -0.89 4.38
N CYS A 337 -3.53 -1.52 3.89
CA CYS A 337 -4.21 -2.61 4.61
C CYS A 337 -3.26 -3.79 4.88
N GLU A 338 -2.44 -4.16 3.90
CA GLU A 338 -1.42 -5.20 4.03
C GLU A 338 -0.28 -4.76 4.96
N LEU A 339 0.18 -3.52 4.82
CA LEU A 339 1.19 -2.95 5.71
C LEU A 339 0.74 -2.97 7.17
N PHE A 340 -0.55 -2.76 7.47
CA PHE A 340 -1.07 -2.89 8.83
C PHE A 340 -0.85 -4.29 9.40
N CYS A 341 -1.12 -5.33 8.60
CA CYS A 341 -0.92 -6.72 9.01
C CYS A 341 0.56 -7.01 9.29
N ASP A 342 1.46 -6.47 8.45
CA ASP A 342 2.91 -6.67 8.58
C ASP A 342 3.50 -5.93 9.80
N LEU A 343 3.01 -4.72 10.11
CA LEU A 343 3.48 -3.88 11.22
C LEU A 343 3.07 -4.41 12.59
N VAL A 344 1.89 -5.04 12.69
CA VAL A 344 1.41 -5.67 13.93
C VAL A 344 1.80 -7.14 14.04
N GLU A 345 2.51 -7.68 13.04
CA GLU A 345 2.92 -9.09 12.96
C GLU A 345 1.74 -10.04 13.16
N LEU A 346 0.68 -9.84 12.38
CA LEU A 346 -0.60 -10.54 12.52
C LEU A 346 -0.45 -12.08 12.46
N LYS A 347 -1.05 -12.77 13.44
CA LYS A 347 -0.94 -14.23 13.59
C LYS A 347 -2.28 -14.92 13.33
N PRO A 348 -2.28 -16.22 12.96
CA PRO A 348 -3.51 -16.97 12.71
C PRO A 348 -4.48 -17.11 13.89
N ASN A 349 -4.03 -16.84 15.12
CA ASN A 349 -4.87 -16.92 16.32
C ASN A 349 -5.35 -15.54 16.80
N ASP A 350 -4.99 -14.46 16.10
CA ASP A 350 -5.42 -13.12 16.47
C ASP A 350 -6.88 -12.87 16.12
N VAL A 351 -7.56 -12.08 16.96
CA VAL A 351 -8.92 -11.59 16.69
C VAL A 351 -8.82 -10.13 16.28
N VAL A 352 -9.28 -9.84 15.07
CA VAL A 352 -9.17 -8.52 14.43
C VAL A 352 -10.48 -7.78 14.50
N PHE A 353 -10.41 -6.53 14.97
CA PHE A 353 -11.56 -5.64 15.06
C PHE A 353 -11.32 -4.33 14.29
N ASP A 354 -12.24 -4.00 13.39
CA ASP A 354 -12.27 -2.73 12.67
C ASP A 354 -13.58 -1.97 12.95
N PRO A 355 -13.57 -0.98 13.86
CA PRO A 355 -14.78 -0.27 14.27
C PRO A 355 -15.28 0.78 13.27
N CYS A 356 -14.57 1.00 12.16
CA CYS A 356 -14.92 1.95 11.09
C CYS A 356 -14.66 1.29 9.73
N CYS A 357 -15.27 0.13 9.51
CA CYS A 357 -14.74 -0.81 8.52
C CYS A 357 -14.95 -0.40 7.06
N GLY A 358 -15.83 0.57 6.76
CA GLY A 358 -16.03 1.06 5.40
C GLY A 358 -16.45 -0.07 4.46
N THR A 359 -15.58 -0.49 3.54
CA THR A 359 -15.79 -1.64 2.63
C THR A 359 -15.14 -2.95 3.10
N ALA A 360 -14.71 -3.00 4.36
CA ALA A 360 -13.99 -4.10 5.03
C ALA A 360 -12.55 -4.34 4.54
N GLY A 361 -11.86 -3.31 4.03
CA GLY A 361 -10.51 -3.43 3.48
C GLY A 361 -9.49 -4.05 4.45
N PHE A 362 -9.45 -3.60 5.71
CA PHE A 362 -8.56 -4.16 6.73
C PHE A 362 -8.92 -5.60 7.09
N LEU A 363 -10.21 -5.91 7.27
CA LEU A 363 -10.66 -7.26 7.62
C LEU A 363 -10.35 -8.27 6.51
N ILE A 364 -10.43 -7.88 5.25
CA ILE A 364 -10.08 -8.73 4.11
C ILE A 364 -8.57 -8.98 4.08
N ALA A 365 -7.74 -7.92 4.22
CA ALA A 365 -6.29 -8.07 4.27
C ALA A 365 -5.86 -8.98 5.44
N ALA A 366 -6.46 -8.77 6.62
CA ALA A 366 -6.23 -9.59 7.79
C ALA A 366 -6.63 -11.06 7.57
N MET A 367 -7.81 -11.31 7.00
CA MET A 367 -8.27 -12.65 6.67
C MET A 367 -7.28 -13.36 5.75
N HIS A 368 -6.84 -12.70 4.67
CA HIS A 368 -5.92 -13.29 3.71
C HIS A 368 -4.55 -13.57 4.32
N ASN A 369 -4.01 -12.62 5.08
CA ASN A 369 -2.75 -12.77 5.78
C ASN A 369 -2.78 -13.92 6.80
N MET A 370 -3.87 -14.07 7.57
CA MET A 370 -4.00 -15.19 8.50
C MET A 370 -4.17 -16.52 7.76
N LEU A 371 -4.96 -16.57 6.68
CA LEU A 371 -5.20 -17.78 5.89
C LEU A 371 -3.97 -18.26 5.12
N SER A 372 -3.07 -17.37 4.69
CA SER A 372 -1.84 -17.76 3.98
C SER A 372 -0.82 -18.44 4.90
N GLN A 373 -0.93 -18.21 6.20
CA GLN A 373 -0.07 -18.79 7.24
C GLN A 373 -0.55 -20.17 7.73
N VAL A 374 -1.72 -20.65 7.27
CA VAL A 374 -2.32 -21.90 7.74
C VAL A 374 -2.77 -22.83 6.61
N THR A 375 -2.49 -24.11 6.79
CA THR A 375 -2.93 -25.19 5.89
C THR A 375 -4.04 -26.04 6.47
N ASP A 376 -4.28 -25.98 7.79
CA ASP A 376 -5.34 -26.74 8.46
C ASP A 376 -6.72 -26.15 8.18
N GLU A 377 -7.62 -26.96 7.61
CA GLU A 377 -8.93 -26.47 7.17
C GLU A 377 -9.85 -26.12 8.34
N THR A 378 -9.65 -26.73 9.52
CA THR A 378 -10.43 -26.41 10.72
C THR A 378 -10.08 -25.01 11.22
N GLN A 379 -8.78 -24.70 11.32
CA GLN A 379 -8.28 -23.38 11.69
C GLN A 379 -8.68 -22.33 10.65
N ARG A 380 -8.58 -22.65 9.35
CA ARG A 380 -9.04 -21.76 8.27
C ARG A 380 -10.52 -21.40 8.41
N GLN A 381 -11.37 -22.36 8.74
CA GLN A 381 -12.79 -22.11 8.98
C GLN A 381 -13.01 -21.29 10.26
N HIS A 382 -12.22 -21.54 11.31
CA HIS A 382 -12.29 -20.78 12.55
C HIS A 382 -11.94 -19.30 12.36
N ILE A 383 -10.86 -19.01 11.63
CA ILE A 383 -10.42 -17.65 11.27
C ILE A 383 -11.55 -16.89 10.58
N LYS A 384 -12.14 -17.51 9.55
CA LYS A 384 -13.25 -16.95 8.79
C LYS A 384 -14.43 -16.62 9.72
N GLU A 385 -14.94 -17.63 10.42
CA GLU A 385 -16.20 -17.50 11.16
C GLU A 385 -16.11 -16.67 12.44
N ASN A 386 -14.95 -16.59 13.10
CA ASN A 386 -14.86 -16.15 14.50
C ASN A 386 -13.77 -15.12 14.82
N GLN A 387 -12.92 -14.72 13.87
CA GLN A 387 -11.77 -13.84 14.19
C GLN A 387 -11.81 -12.47 13.51
N LEU A 388 -12.88 -12.17 12.76
CA LEU A 388 -13.00 -10.94 11.97
C LEU A 388 -14.29 -10.21 12.37
N PHE A 389 -14.15 -9.03 12.97
CA PHE A 389 -15.26 -8.24 13.48
C PHE A 389 -15.18 -6.80 13.00
N GLY A 390 -16.34 -6.17 12.76
CA GLY A 390 -16.33 -4.74 12.42
C GLY A 390 -17.64 -4.02 12.64
N ILE A 391 -17.54 -2.70 12.67
CA ILE A 391 -18.68 -1.78 12.78
C ILE A 391 -18.61 -0.77 11.64
N GLU A 392 -19.77 -0.48 11.05
CA GLU A 392 -19.93 0.58 10.04
C GLU A 392 -21.21 1.34 10.35
N GLU A 393 -21.19 2.67 10.36
CA GLU A 393 -22.35 3.48 10.70
C GLU A 393 -23.32 3.63 9.52
N LYS A 394 -22.81 3.83 8.30
CA LYS A 394 -23.63 4.09 7.12
C LYS A 394 -24.26 2.80 6.59
N PRO A 395 -25.60 2.69 6.48
CA PRO A 395 -26.27 1.46 6.02
C PRO A 395 -25.80 0.96 4.65
N ASP A 396 -25.58 1.88 3.70
CA ASP A 396 -25.14 1.54 2.34
C ASP A 396 -23.73 0.92 2.36
N MET A 397 -22.81 1.53 3.12
CA MET A 397 -21.44 1.03 3.28
C MET A 397 -21.41 -0.30 4.02
N PHE A 398 -22.23 -0.45 5.06
CA PHE A 398 -22.38 -1.71 5.77
C PHE A 398 -22.86 -2.84 4.86
N CYS A 399 -23.79 -2.55 3.94
CA CYS A 399 -24.27 -3.50 2.95
C CYS A 399 -23.14 -3.92 1.99
N ILE A 400 -22.35 -2.97 1.52
CA ILE A 400 -21.18 -3.20 0.67
C ILE A 400 -20.13 -4.04 1.40
N ALA A 401 -19.77 -3.68 2.63
CA ALA A 401 -18.81 -4.40 3.47
C ALA A 401 -19.23 -5.85 3.69
N THR A 402 -20.49 -6.06 4.09
CA THR A 402 -21.03 -7.40 4.34
C THR A 402 -21.01 -8.24 3.06
N THR A 403 -21.42 -7.67 1.93
CA THR A 403 -21.37 -8.37 0.65
C THR A 403 -19.95 -8.74 0.25
N ASN A 404 -19.00 -7.81 0.42
CA ASN A 404 -17.59 -8.02 0.10
C ASN A 404 -17.00 -9.17 0.92
N MET A 405 -17.32 -9.24 2.22
CA MET A 405 -16.89 -10.33 3.09
C MET A 405 -17.54 -11.67 2.71
N ILE A 406 -18.86 -11.70 2.43
CA ILE A 406 -19.58 -12.93 2.03
C ILE A 406 -19.03 -13.51 0.73
N VAL A 407 -18.82 -12.68 -0.29
CA VAL A 407 -18.29 -13.13 -1.59
C VAL A 407 -16.89 -13.73 -1.44
N ARG A 408 -16.13 -13.29 -0.43
CA ARG A 408 -14.82 -13.85 -0.07
C ARG A 408 -14.88 -15.05 0.86
N GLY A 409 -16.08 -15.47 1.26
CA GLY A 409 -16.28 -16.65 2.07
C GLY A 409 -15.75 -16.50 3.48
N ASP A 410 -16.01 -15.37 4.12
CA ASP A 410 -15.73 -15.13 5.54
C ASP A 410 -16.61 -15.98 6.48
N GLY A 411 -17.62 -16.67 5.98
CA GLY A 411 -18.37 -17.69 6.71
C GLY A 411 -19.49 -17.21 7.62
N LYS A 412 -19.42 -16.02 8.23
CA LYS A 412 -20.46 -15.51 9.15
C LYS A 412 -20.72 -14.00 9.10
N SER A 413 -19.81 -13.21 8.55
CA SER A 413 -19.85 -11.74 8.55
C SER A 413 -20.21 -11.16 9.90
N ASN A 414 -19.26 -11.14 10.84
CA ASN A 414 -19.43 -10.50 12.15
C ASN A 414 -19.32 -8.96 12.07
N LEU A 415 -20.05 -8.36 11.12
CA LEU A 415 -20.20 -6.92 10.95
C LEU A 415 -21.49 -6.41 11.59
N GLU A 416 -21.47 -5.22 12.19
CA GLU A 416 -22.66 -4.57 12.74
C GLU A 416 -22.87 -3.17 12.18
N ASN A 417 -24.14 -2.79 11.91
CA ASN A 417 -24.46 -1.42 11.52
C ASN A 417 -24.84 -0.58 12.74
N LYS A 418 -23.84 0.04 13.36
CA LYS A 418 -23.95 0.81 14.60
C LYS A 418 -23.02 2.04 14.55
N ASP A 419 -23.27 3.00 15.43
CA ASP A 419 -22.36 4.11 15.69
C ASP A 419 -21.32 3.66 16.74
N PHE A 420 -20.06 3.56 16.34
CA PHE A 420 -18.97 3.08 17.17
C PHE A 420 -18.76 3.90 18.45
N LEU A 421 -18.84 5.23 18.36
CA LEU A 421 -18.62 6.12 19.50
C LEU A 421 -19.74 6.04 20.55
N LYS A 422 -20.90 5.48 20.18
CA LYS A 422 -22.01 5.20 21.11
C LYS A 422 -21.95 3.82 21.75
N GLN A 423 -21.00 2.97 21.37
CA GLN A 423 -20.86 1.65 21.96
C GLN A 423 -20.12 1.71 23.30
N ASN A 424 -20.40 0.75 24.18
CA ASN A 424 -19.66 0.60 25.42
C ASN A 424 -18.35 -0.18 25.15
N PRO A 425 -17.17 0.42 25.39
CA PRO A 425 -15.90 -0.26 25.16
C PRO A 425 -15.74 -1.57 25.92
N PHE A 426 -16.24 -1.66 27.15
CA PHE A 426 -16.12 -2.87 27.98
C PHE A 426 -17.02 -4.01 27.48
N GLU A 427 -18.17 -3.69 26.90
CA GLU A 427 -19.03 -4.68 26.26
C GLU A 427 -18.37 -5.20 24.97
N LEU A 428 -17.86 -4.30 24.12
CA LEU A 428 -17.11 -4.67 22.92
C LEU A 428 -15.89 -5.55 23.26
N GLN A 429 -15.12 -5.18 24.28
CA GLN A 429 -13.97 -5.94 24.75
C GLN A 429 -14.37 -7.36 25.19
N LYS A 430 -15.49 -7.49 25.91
CA LYS A 430 -15.99 -8.77 26.40
C LYS A 430 -16.52 -9.66 25.27
N ASP A 431 -17.27 -9.08 24.35
CA ASP A 431 -18.00 -9.84 23.32
C ASP A 431 -17.07 -10.22 22.15
N ILE A 432 -16.12 -9.37 21.81
CA ILE A 432 -15.20 -9.56 20.68
C ILE A 432 -13.87 -10.15 21.13
N ALA A 433 -13.36 -9.75 22.30
CA ALA A 433 -12.04 -10.14 22.81
C ALA A 433 -10.89 -9.91 21.80
N ALA A 434 -10.95 -8.80 21.06
CA ALA A 434 -9.96 -8.48 20.02
C ALA A 434 -8.54 -8.32 20.57
N SER A 435 -7.58 -8.97 19.92
CA SER A 435 -6.14 -8.82 20.16
C SER A 435 -5.50 -7.78 19.23
N ILE A 436 -6.14 -7.47 18.10
CA ILE A 436 -5.68 -6.48 17.12
C ILE A 436 -6.83 -5.54 16.74
N GLY A 437 -6.62 -4.24 16.85
CA GLY A 437 -7.51 -3.20 16.32
C GLY A 437 -6.90 -2.54 15.09
N MET A 438 -7.64 -2.47 13.98
CA MET A 438 -7.23 -1.77 12.75
C MET A 438 -8.29 -0.74 12.40
N MET A 439 -7.92 0.52 12.12
CA MET A 439 -8.93 1.54 11.86
C MET A 439 -8.45 2.66 10.93
N ASN A 440 -9.35 3.09 10.04
CA ASN A 440 -9.28 4.36 9.32
C ASN A 440 -10.58 5.13 9.66
N PRO A 441 -10.59 5.99 10.70
CA PRO A 441 -11.78 6.69 11.13
C PRO A 441 -12.20 7.76 10.08
N PRO A 442 -13.44 8.26 10.12
CA PRO A 442 -13.86 9.34 9.22
C PRO A 442 -13.08 10.63 9.50
N TYR A 443 -12.54 11.25 8.46
CA TYR A 443 -11.72 12.46 8.61
C TYR A 443 -12.56 13.73 8.73
N SER A 444 -12.03 14.72 9.44
CA SER A 444 -12.55 16.09 9.54
C SER A 444 -13.98 16.19 10.08
N GLN A 445 -14.45 15.22 10.86
CA GLN A 445 -15.77 15.27 11.52
C GLN A 445 -15.74 16.06 12.84
N GLY A 446 -14.56 16.10 13.48
CA GLY A 446 -14.30 16.79 14.74
C GLY A 446 -14.32 18.32 14.59
N SER A 447 -14.88 18.99 15.60
CA SER A 447 -14.82 20.44 15.71
C SER A 447 -14.90 20.86 17.18
N LYS A 448 -14.70 22.15 17.47
CA LYS A 448 -14.92 22.69 18.82
C LYS A 448 -16.34 22.41 19.35
N ALA A 449 -17.33 22.29 18.47
CA ALA A 449 -18.71 21.96 18.84
C ALA A 449 -18.91 20.44 19.02
N ASN A 450 -18.15 19.62 18.29
CA ASN A 450 -18.24 18.16 18.31
C ASN A 450 -16.86 17.53 18.58
N PRO A 451 -16.29 17.71 19.79
CA PRO A 451 -14.95 17.25 20.10
C PRO A 451 -14.79 15.72 20.03
N ASN A 452 -15.85 14.97 20.35
CA ASN A 452 -15.81 13.50 20.35
C ASN A 452 -15.66 12.91 18.93
N LEU A 453 -15.82 13.73 17.88
CA LEU A 453 -15.66 13.30 16.49
C LEU A 453 -14.24 13.54 15.94
N TYR A 454 -13.30 13.99 16.78
CA TYR A 454 -11.88 14.02 16.39
C TYR A 454 -11.34 12.60 16.21
N GLU A 455 -10.46 12.40 15.23
CA GLU A 455 -9.89 11.10 14.87
C GLU A 455 -9.13 10.45 16.04
N ILE A 456 -8.52 11.28 16.91
CA ILE A 456 -7.85 10.82 18.12
C ILE A 456 -8.84 10.28 19.18
N ALA A 457 -10.08 10.77 19.21
CA ALA A 457 -11.13 10.25 20.09
C ALA A 457 -11.58 8.84 19.66
N PHE A 458 -11.72 8.60 18.35
CA PHE A 458 -11.92 7.26 17.82
C PHE A 458 -10.79 6.31 18.22
N SER A 459 -9.54 6.79 18.18
CA SER A 459 -8.36 6.01 18.55
C SER A 459 -8.38 5.62 20.03
N GLU A 460 -8.77 6.54 20.92
CA GLU A 460 -8.98 6.25 22.34
C GLU A 460 -10.10 5.23 22.57
N GLN A 461 -11.26 5.41 21.92
CA GLN A 461 -12.39 4.50 22.03
C GLN A 461 -12.01 3.07 21.56
N LEU A 462 -11.24 2.96 20.47
CA LEU A 462 -10.72 1.67 20.00
C LEU A 462 -9.82 1.04 21.06
N LEU A 463 -8.86 1.80 21.59
CA LEU A 463 -7.95 1.33 22.63
C LEU A 463 -8.68 0.83 23.88
N ASP A 464 -9.71 1.55 24.33
CA ASP A 464 -10.56 1.15 25.46
C ASP A 464 -11.38 -0.13 25.12
N SER A 465 -11.67 -0.38 23.84
CA SER A 465 -12.47 -1.55 23.38
C SER A 465 -11.64 -2.82 23.16
N LEU A 466 -10.32 -2.73 23.12
CA LEU A 466 -9.42 -3.89 22.89
C LEU A 466 -9.03 -4.58 24.19
N THR A 467 -8.61 -5.84 24.11
CA THR A 467 -8.10 -6.58 25.29
C THR A 467 -6.76 -6.04 25.79
N LYS A 468 -6.39 -6.37 27.03
CA LYS A 468 -5.11 -5.91 27.60
C LYS A 468 -3.91 -6.50 26.86
N GLY A 469 -2.99 -5.64 26.45
CA GLY A 469 -1.81 -6.03 25.66
C GLY A 469 -2.07 -6.15 24.16
N ALA A 470 -3.32 -5.95 23.71
CA ALA A 470 -3.67 -5.89 22.29
C ALA A 470 -2.94 -4.75 21.57
N LYS A 471 -2.72 -4.91 20.27
CA LYS A 471 -2.15 -3.87 19.42
C LYS A 471 -3.27 -3.10 18.72
N ALA A 472 -3.22 -1.77 18.75
CA ALA A 472 -4.07 -0.93 17.92
C ALA A 472 -3.21 -0.23 16.88
N ILE A 473 -3.66 -0.22 15.64
CA ILE A 473 -3.02 0.47 14.53
C ILE A 473 -4.08 1.30 13.79
N VAL A 474 -3.83 2.60 13.67
CA VAL A 474 -4.81 3.56 13.15
C VAL A 474 -4.15 4.46 12.10
N ILE A 475 -4.81 4.70 10.97
CA ILE A 475 -4.37 5.68 9.99
C ILE A 475 -5.22 6.94 10.14
N ILE A 476 -4.57 8.06 10.45
CA ILE A 476 -5.21 9.33 10.80
C ILE A 476 -4.42 10.50 10.19
N PRO A 477 -5.03 11.68 10.02
CA PRO A 477 -4.30 12.86 9.57
C PRO A 477 -3.19 13.21 10.58
N GLN A 478 -2.04 13.68 10.09
CA GLN A 478 -0.95 14.16 10.95
C GLN A 478 -1.42 15.18 11.99
N SER A 479 -2.40 16.02 11.65
CA SER A 479 -2.96 17.00 12.60
C SER A 479 -3.61 16.39 13.85
N ALA A 480 -4.12 15.17 13.77
CA ALA A 480 -4.77 14.50 14.91
C ALA A 480 -3.77 14.10 16.00
N VAL A 481 -2.48 13.97 15.65
CA VAL A 481 -1.42 13.54 16.56
C VAL A 481 -0.50 14.68 17.03
N THR A 482 -0.70 15.91 16.53
CA THR A 482 0.01 17.09 17.05
C THR A 482 -0.67 17.75 18.24
N GLY A 483 -1.96 17.50 18.47
CA GLY A 483 -2.69 18.08 19.60
C GLY A 483 -2.91 19.59 19.46
N LYS A 484 -3.47 20.03 18.33
CA LYS A 484 -3.67 21.46 18.03
C LYS A 484 -4.63 22.14 19.00
N SER A 485 -5.66 21.42 19.44
CA SER A 485 -6.65 21.91 20.40
C SER A 485 -6.40 21.42 21.82
N LYS A 486 -6.96 22.16 22.80
CA LYS A 486 -6.93 21.74 24.22
C LYS A 486 -7.54 20.35 24.43
N GLU A 487 -8.56 20.03 23.64
CA GLU A 487 -9.26 18.75 23.73
C GLU A 487 -8.42 17.60 23.20
N GLU A 488 -7.81 17.74 22.02
CA GLU A 488 -6.91 16.72 21.47
C GLU A 488 -5.73 16.46 22.41
N LYS A 489 -5.17 17.51 23.04
CA LYS A 489 -4.13 17.33 24.08
C LYS A 489 -4.63 16.53 25.28
N ALA A 490 -5.85 16.78 25.74
CA ALA A 490 -6.45 16.04 26.84
C ALA A 490 -6.67 14.57 26.49
N ILE A 491 -7.15 14.28 25.28
CA ILE A 491 -7.33 12.90 24.78
C ILE A 491 -5.97 12.19 24.70
N LYS A 492 -4.96 12.83 24.12
CA LYS A 492 -3.59 12.27 24.07
C LYS A 492 -3.05 11.94 25.45
N ALA A 493 -3.21 12.84 26.42
CA ALA A 493 -2.80 12.60 27.80
C ALA A 493 -3.55 11.42 28.44
N ASN A 494 -4.86 11.27 28.17
CA ASN A 494 -5.63 10.15 28.67
C ASN A 494 -5.24 8.82 28.01
N ILE A 495 -4.94 8.85 26.70
CA ILE A 495 -4.37 7.71 25.98
C ILE A 495 -3.09 7.24 26.68
N LEU A 496 -2.12 8.11 26.93
CA LEU A 496 -0.85 7.72 27.57
C LEU A 496 -1.03 7.26 29.03
N LYS A 497 -2.08 7.72 29.72
CA LYS A 497 -2.39 7.28 31.09
C LYS A 497 -2.83 5.81 31.16
N LYS A 498 -3.48 5.29 30.12
CA LYS A 498 -4.06 3.94 30.09
C LYS A 498 -3.38 2.98 29.12
N HIS A 499 -2.82 3.52 28.03
CA HIS A 499 -2.26 2.80 26.89
C HIS A 499 -0.85 3.31 26.57
N THR A 500 -0.14 2.59 25.71
CA THR A 500 1.25 2.90 25.33
C THR A 500 1.30 3.23 23.86
N LEU A 501 1.82 4.41 23.49
CA LEU A 501 2.26 4.67 22.12
C LEU A 501 3.53 3.85 21.82
N GLU A 502 3.53 3.13 20.70
CA GLU A 502 4.71 2.39 20.19
C GLU A 502 5.48 3.23 19.17
N GLY A 503 4.75 3.98 18.33
CA GLY A 503 5.35 4.84 17.33
C GLY A 503 4.34 5.41 16.35
N VAL A 504 4.81 6.34 15.52
CA VAL A 504 4.05 6.97 14.44
C VAL A 504 4.87 6.95 13.15
N ILE A 505 4.25 6.50 12.05
CA ILE A 505 4.83 6.42 10.72
C ILE A 505 4.14 7.46 9.84
N THR A 506 4.86 8.46 9.39
CA THR A 506 4.38 9.45 8.41
C THR A 506 4.27 8.78 7.04
N CYS A 507 3.11 8.86 6.38
CA CYS A 507 2.86 8.20 5.10
C CYS A 507 3.01 9.14 3.90
N ASN A 508 3.06 8.57 2.69
CA ASN A 508 2.99 9.30 1.44
C ASN A 508 1.78 10.24 1.39
N LYS A 509 2.01 11.51 1.02
CA LYS A 509 0.96 12.54 0.91
C LYS A 509 -0.11 12.18 -0.10
N ASN A 510 0.21 11.30 -1.05
CA ASN A 510 -0.69 10.82 -2.08
C ASN A 510 -1.34 9.48 -1.76
N THR A 511 -1.13 8.88 -0.56
CA THR A 511 -1.81 7.64 -0.15
C THR A 511 -3.32 7.73 -0.38
N PHE A 512 -3.92 8.89 -0.05
CA PHE A 512 -5.31 9.21 -0.35
C PHE A 512 -5.42 10.24 -1.49
N TYR A 513 -4.88 9.87 -2.65
CA TYR A 513 -4.83 10.74 -3.84
C TYR A 513 -6.20 11.37 -4.16
N GLY A 514 -6.24 12.70 -4.25
CA GLY A 514 -7.44 13.48 -4.54
C GLY A 514 -8.21 13.99 -3.32
N VAL A 515 -7.86 13.57 -2.09
CA VAL A 515 -8.55 13.97 -0.85
C VAL A 515 -7.92 15.18 -0.17
N GLY A 516 -6.61 15.41 -0.36
CA GLY A 516 -5.91 16.57 0.21
C GLY A 516 -5.63 16.45 1.71
N THR A 517 -5.25 15.26 2.19
CA THR A 517 -4.86 14.99 3.58
C THR A 517 -3.45 14.42 3.64
N ASN A 518 -2.73 14.68 4.74
CA ASN A 518 -1.42 14.09 5.01
C ASN A 518 -1.59 13.00 6.07
N PRO A 519 -1.61 11.71 5.70
CA PRO A 519 -1.84 10.64 6.66
C PRO A 519 -0.59 10.24 7.43
N CYS A 520 -0.81 9.68 8.60
CA CYS A 520 0.18 8.95 9.39
C CYS A 520 -0.48 7.71 10.03
N ILE A 521 0.33 6.71 10.32
CA ILE A 521 -0.09 5.50 11.02
C ILE A 521 0.42 5.58 12.45
N ALA A 522 -0.48 5.54 13.44
CA ALA A 522 -0.12 5.48 14.85
C ALA A 522 -0.36 4.07 15.39
N ILE A 523 0.63 3.54 16.11
CA ILE A 523 0.61 2.18 16.67
C ILE A 523 0.70 2.25 18.18
N PHE A 524 -0.14 1.47 18.85
CA PHE A 524 -0.30 1.48 20.29
C PHE A 524 -0.41 0.07 20.87
N THR A 525 -0.14 -0.04 22.17
CA THR A 525 -0.50 -1.21 22.99
C THR A 525 -1.58 -0.82 24.01
N ALA A 526 -2.70 -1.55 24.01
CA ALA A 526 -3.86 -1.25 24.84
C ALA A 526 -3.69 -1.69 26.31
N TRP A 527 -4.21 -0.90 27.24
CA TRP A 527 -4.28 -1.17 28.69
C TRP A 527 -2.92 -1.44 29.36
N ILE A 528 -1.86 -0.91 28.77
CA ILE A 528 -0.54 -0.79 29.37
C ILE A 528 -0.23 0.71 29.41
N PRO A 529 -0.29 1.37 30.59
CA PRO A 529 0.05 2.78 30.72
C PRO A 529 1.44 3.09 30.15
N HIS A 530 1.56 4.24 29.48
CA HIS A 530 2.83 4.67 28.89
C HIS A 530 3.86 4.94 29.98
N HIS A 531 4.98 4.23 29.93
CA HIS A 531 6.08 4.44 30.85
C HIS A 531 6.95 5.60 30.37
N LYS A 532 7.44 6.45 31.29
CA LYS A 532 8.32 7.60 30.94
C LYS A 532 9.58 7.22 30.15
N ASP A 533 10.08 6.00 30.37
CA ASP A 533 11.29 5.49 29.70
C ASP A 533 10.94 4.66 28.44
N LYS A 534 9.67 4.65 28.03
CA LYS A 534 9.24 3.97 26.80
C LYS A 534 9.79 4.74 25.60
N ILE A 535 10.60 4.06 24.81
CA ILE A 535 11.08 4.56 23.53
C ILE A 535 9.98 4.36 22.48
N CYS A 536 9.56 5.46 21.85
CA CYS A 536 8.68 5.52 20.69
C CYS A 536 9.52 5.65 19.41
N LYS A 537 9.02 5.08 18.30
CA LYS A 537 9.61 5.23 16.97
C LYS A 537 8.81 6.23 16.15
N PHE A 538 9.46 7.29 15.67
CA PHE A 538 8.87 8.23 14.72
C PHE A 538 9.55 8.04 13.37
N ILE A 539 8.80 7.60 12.36
CA ILE A 539 9.35 7.20 11.05
C ILE A 539 8.81 8.11 9.95
N ASN A 540 9.67 8.56 9.06
CA ASN A 540 9.31 9.21 7.81
C ASN A 540 9.26 8.19 6.66
N TYR A 541 8.05 7.80 6.26
CA TYR A 541 7.77 6.86 5.19
C TYR A 541 6.96 7.55 4.06
N GLU A 542 7.29 8.81 3.76
CA GLU A 542 6.67 9.55 2.65
C GLU A 542 7.05 8.98 1.28
N ASP A 543 8.27 8.42 1.15
CA ASP A 543 8.74 7.64 -0.01
C ASP A 543 8.46 6.15 0.22
N ASP A 544 7.20 5.74 0.02
CA ASP A 544 6.73 4.37 0.19
C ASP A 544 6.88 3.50 -1.07
N GLY A 545 7.52 4.04 -2.11
CA GLY A 545 7.63 3.40 -3.42
C GLY A 545 6.36 3.48 -4.26
N PHE A 546 5.38 4.35 -3.93
CA PHE A 546 4.22 4.66 -4.78
C PHE A 546 4.29 6.07 -5.36
N GLU A 547 3.88 6.20 -6.63
CA GLU A 547 3.92 7.48 -7.34
C GLU A 547 2.62 7.77 -8.06
N VAL A 548 2.28 9.06 -8.18
CA VAL A 548 1.10 9.49 -8.92
C VAL A 548 1.41 9.53 -10.42
N GLN A 549 0.68 8.73 -11.19
CA GLN A 549 0.72 8.77 -12.64
C GLN A 549 -0.55 9.42 -13.21
N LYS A 550 -0.36 10.25 -14.24
CA LYS A 550 -1.46 10.94 -14.93
C LYS A 550 -2.48 9.91 -15.45
N HIS A 551 -3.77 10.15 -15.19
CA HIS A 551 -4.90 9.28 -15.55
C HIS A 551 -5.00 7.92 -14.84
N LYS A 552 -3.95 7.44 -14.16
CA LYS A 552 -3.97 6.18 -13.39
C LYS A 552 -4.20 6.42 -11.90
N GLY A 553 -3.65 7.50 -11.33
CA GLY A 553 -3.68 7.77 -9.89
C GLY A 553 -2.40 7.28 -9.21
N LEU A 554 -2.49 6.88 -7.94
CA LEU A 554 -1.36 6.31 -7.20
C LEU A 554 -1.05 4.90 -7.74
N VAL A 555 0.19 4.67 -8.17
CA VAL A 555 0.65 3.41 -8.77
C VAL A 555 1.88 2.90 -8.01
N GLU A 556 1.91 1.59 -7.79
CA GLU A 556 3.05 0.89 -7.21
C GLU A 556 4.25 0.93 -8.17
N THR A 557 5.39 1.43 -7.69
CA THR A 557 6.66 1.29 -8.41
C THR A 557 7.34 -0.02 -8.01
N ILE A 558 8.37 -0.44 -8.75
CA ILE A 558 9.12 -1.64 -8.35
C ILE A 558 9.76 -1.50 -6.95
N HIS A 559 9.93 -0.26 -6.49
CA HIS A 559 10.60 0.05 -5.22
C HIS A 559 9.69 -0.09 -4.00
N ALA A 560 8.38 -0.28 -4.19
CA ALA A 560 7.46 -0.45 -3.06
C ALA A 560 7.84 -1.65 -2.18
N LYS A 561 8.36 -2.71 -2.80
CA LYS A 561 8.78 -3.94 -2.10
C LYS A 561 9.99 -3.70 -1.20
N ASP A 562 11.07 -3.06 -1.69
CA ASP A 562 12.26 -2.80 -0.86
C ASP A 562 12.02 -1.71 0.19
N LYS A 563 11.26 -0.66 -0.14
CA LYS A 563 10.88 0.39 0.83
C LYS A 563 10.05 -0.20 1.98
N LYS A 564 9.08 -1.07 1.68
CA LYS A 564 8.29 -1.76 2.72
C LYS A 564 9.18 -2.65 3.60
N ALA A 565 10.08 -3.41 2.99
CA ALA A 565 10.98 -4.29 3.73
C ALA A 565 11.95 -3.51 4.63
N HIS A 566 12.50 -2.38 4.17
CA HIS A 566 13.30 -1.47 5.01
C HIS A 566 12.47 -0.95 6.20
N LEU A 567 11.26 -0.44 5.96
CA LEU A 567 10.35 0.00 7.03
C LEU A 567 10.14 -1.09 8.08
N LEU A 568 9.82 -2.31 7.67
CA LEU A 568 9.53 -3.41 8.59
C LEU A 568 10.76 -3.81 9.42
N LYS A 569 11.95 -3.86 8.81
CA LYS A 569 13.20 -4.17 9.54
C LYS A 569 13.50 -3.11 10.60
N VAL A 570 13.35 -1.83 10.26
CA VAL A 570 13.54 -0.72 11.22
C VAL A 570 12.47 -0.75 12.32
N TRP A 571 11.22 -1.00 11.94
CA TRP A 571 10.09 -1.13 12.86
C TRP A 571 10.27 -2.30 13.84
N ARG A 572 10.93 -3.39 13.44
CA ARG A 572 11.19 -4.56 14.29
C ARG A 572 12.53 -4.50 15.04
N ASP A 573 13.27 -3.40 14.95
CA ASP A 573 14.64 -3.26 15.49
C ASP A 573 15.63 -4.30 14.93
N GLU A 574 15.34 -4.83 13.75
CA GLU A 574 16.23 -5.71 12.98
C GLU A 574 17.27 -4.90 12.19
N MET A 575 17.04 -3.60 12.02
CA MET A 575 17.91 -2.67 11.31
C MET A 575 17.93 -1.28 11.95
N GLU A 576 19.11 -0.68 12.05
CA GLU A 576 19.27 0.72 12.44
C GLU A 576 19.11 1.64 11.22
N ALA A 577 18.45 2.78 11.40
CA ALA A 577 18.24 3.77 10.34
C ALA A 577 18.82 5.15 10.69
N GLU A 578 19.02 5.98 9.68
CA GLU A 578 19.34 7.39 9.87
C GLU A 578 18.19 8.14 10.54
N SER A 579 18.49 9.21 11.28
CA SER A 579 17.48 10.05 11.92
C SER A 579 16.50 10.66 10.90
N LYS A 580 16.93 10.88 9.65
CA LYS A 580 16.06 11.33 8.55
C LYS A 580 14.91 10.36 8.26
N PHE A 581 15.12 9.07 8.53
CA PHE A 581 14.12 8.02 8.36
C PHE A 581 13.44 7.66 9.68
N CYS A 582 14.19 7.40 10.76
CA CYS A 582 13.63 7.00 12.05
C CYS A 582 14.30 7.73 13.22
N VAL A 583 13.50 8.36 14.07
CA VAL A 583 13.92 8.90 15.37
C VAL A 583 13.33 8.02 16.48
N LYS A 584 14.20 7.52 17.36
CA LYS A 584 13.82 6.74 18.55
C LYS A 584 13.99 7.64 19.78
N THR A 585 12.90 7.97 20.48
CA THR A 585 12.93 8.88 21.63
C THR A 585 11.80 8.60 22.62
N THR A 586 11.96 9.04 23.86
CA THR A 586 10.87 9.12 24.84
C THR A 586 9.98 10.32 24.54
N ILE A 587 8.75 10.30 25.05
CA ILE A 587 7.77 11.37 24.87
C ILE A 587 7.11 11.79 26.18
N GLU A 588 6.65 13.04 26.22
CA GLU A 588 5.73 13.58 27.21
C GLU A 588 4.30 13.70 26.63
N ALA A 589 3.32 14.02 27.47
CA ALA A 589 1.92 14.08 27.05
C ALA A 589 1.63 15.27 26.11
N GLU A 590 2.41 16.33 26.25
CA GLU A 590 2.30 17.58 25.50
C GLU A 590 3.02 17.54 24.16
N ASP A 591 3.91 16.57 23.94
CA ASP A 591 4.72 16.47 22.72
C ASP A 591 3.89 16.12 21.48
N GLU A 592 4.34 16.57 20.31
CA GLU A 592 3.77 16.11 19.04
C GLU A 592 4.26 14.69 18.72
N TRP A 593 3.39 13.84 18.17
CA TRP A 593 3.74 12.46 17.81
C TRP A 593 4.09 12.36 16.33
N LEU A 594 4.98 13.22 15.83
CA LEU A 594 5.41 13.25 14.43
C LEU A 594 6.92 13.23 14.31
N HIS A 595 7.43 12.56 13.28
CA HIS A 595 8.86 12.53 12.95
C HIS A 595 9.46 13.94 12.82
N SER A 596 8.77 14.85 12.14
CA SER A 596 9.22 16.23 11.92
C SER A 596 9.41 17.05 13.20
N PHE A 597 8.81 16.65 14.31
CA PHE A 597 8.97 17.32 15.61
C PHE A 597 10.31 16.95 16.27
N TYR A 598 10.77 15.72 16.10
CA TYR A 598 12.01 15.22 16.72
C TYR A 598 13.21 15.21 15.77
N TYR A 599 12.96 15.25 14.47
CA TYR A 599 14.00 15.28 13.46
C TYR A 599 14.54 16.69 13.26
N PHE A 600 15.84 16.85 13.47
CA PHE A 600 16.61 18.03 13.10
C PHE A 600 17.54 17.66 11.95
N ASN A 601 17.38 18.32 10.81
CA ASN A 601 18.30 18.14 9.70
C ASN A 601 19.58 18.93 9.99
N ASP A 602 20.61 18.23 10.48
CA ASP A 602 21.92 18.83 10.74
C ASP A 602 22.78 18.95 9.47
N GLU A 603 22.29 18.52 8.30
CA GLU A 603 23.00 18.71 7.04
C GLU A 603 22.97 20.19 6.63
N ILE A 604 24.16 20.78 6.46
CA ILE A 604 24.31 22.13 5.92
C ILE A 604 23.76 22.12 4.49
N PRO A 605 22.73 22.94 4.16
CA PRO A 605 22.16 23.00 2.82
C PRO A 605 23.25 23.24 1.77
N LYS A 606 23.21 22.50 0.68
CA LYS A 606 24.12 22.74 -0.45
C LYS A 606 23.64 23.96 -1.22
N TYR A 607 24.55 24.57 -1.98
CA TYR A 607 24.21 25.71 -2.83
C TYR A 607 23.10 25.36 -3.85
N GLU A 608 23.09 24.12 -4.33
CA GLU A 608 22.05 23.58 -5.22
C GLU A 608 20.66 23.55 -4.55
N ASP A 609 20.58 23.27 -3.25
CA ASP A 609 19.32 23.28 -2.49
C ASP A 609 18.76 24.70 -2.37
N PHE A 610 19.65 25.69 -2.20
CA PHE A 610 19.30 27.10 -2.21
C PHE A 610 18.77 27.53 -3.59
N ASP A 611 19.48 27.17 -4.66
CA ASP A 611 19.07 27.49 -6.04
C ASP A 611 17.70 26.88 -6.37
N LYS A 612 17.46 25.63 -5.99
CA LYS A 612 16.15 24.97 -6.17
C LYS A 612 15.05 25.66 -5.37
N THR A 613 15.31 25.98 -4.11
CA THR A 613 14.33 26.68 -3.25
C THR A 613 13.98 28.05 -3.83
N MET A 614 14.97 28.78 -4.34
CA MET A 614 14.77 30.05 -5.02
C MET A 614 13.96 29.89 -6.31
N ALA A 615 14.24 28.86 -7.11
CA ALA A 615 13.49 28.57 -8.33
C ALA A 615 12.03 28.20 -8.03
N ASP A 616 11.78 27.38 -7.01
CA ASP A 616 10.45 26.99 -6.56
C ASP A 616 9.66 28.21 -6.04
N TYR A 617 10.31 29.07 -5.24
CA TYR A 617 9.72 30.31 -4.76
C TYR A 617 9.34 31.25 -5.91
N LEU A 618 10.25 31.49 -6.86
CA LEU A 618 9.99 32.35 -8.01
C LEU A 618 8.88 31.77 -8.92
N THR A 619 8.85 30.45 -9.08
CA THR A 619 7.78 29.77 -9.83
C THR A 619 6.44 29.93 -9.14
N PHE A 620 6.39 29.78 -7.81
CA PHE A 620 5.20 29.99 -7.01
C PHE A 620 4.73 31.45 -7.05
N GLU A 621 5.64 32.40 -6.84
CA GLU A 621 5.37 33.85 -6.92
C GLU A 621 4.82 34.22 -8.31
N PHE A 622 5.48 33.79 -9.39
CA PHE A 622 5.01 34.00 -10.76
C PHE A 622 3.63 33.39 -11.01
N ASN A 623 3.39 32.17 -10.53
CA ASN A 623 2.10 31.50 -10.63
C ASN A 623 1.01 32.30 -9.88
N MET A 624 1.28 32.77 -8.67
CA MET A 624 0.32 33.57 -7.91
C MET A 624 0.05 34.94 -8.57
N ILE A 625 1.08 35.61 -9.11
CA ILE A 625 0.93 36.87 -9.84
C ILE A 625 0.06 36.67 -11.09
N THR A 626 0.35 35.65 -11.91
CA THR A 626 -0.43 35.36 -13.12
C THR A 626 -1.89 34.97 -12.84
N HIS A 627 -2.19 34.49 -11.64
CA HIS A 627 -3.55 34.23 -11.17
C HIS A 627 -4.19 35.41 -10.40
N GLY A 628 -3.66 36.63 -10.55
CA GLY A 628 -4.22 37.85 -9.95
C GLY A 628 -4.04 37.96 -8.43
N ARG A 629 -3.15 37.16 -7.84
CA ARG A 629 -2.83 37.17 -6.41
C ARG A 629 -1.49 37.84 -6.09
N GLY A 630 -1.04 38.76 -6.93
CA GLY A 630 0.22 39.50 -6.75
C GLY A 630 0.29 40.32 -5.46
N TYR A 631 -0.87 40.73 -4.92
CA TYR A 631 -0.97 41.45 -3.64
C TYR A 631 -0.35 40.66 -2.46
N LEU A 632 -0.32 39.32 -2.52
CA LEU A 632 0.33 38.48 -1.51
C LEU A 632 1.84 38.73 -1.41
N PHE A 633 2.43 39.33 -2.43
CA PHE A 633 3.86 39.64 -2.55
C PHE A 633 4.11 41.16 -2.55
N GLY A 634 3.12 41.96 -2.14
CA GLY A 634 3.22 43.42 -2.12
C GLY A 634 3.15 44.08 -3.51
N LEU A 635 2.72 43.33 -4.53
CA LEU A 635 2.45 43.84 -5.87
C LEU A 635 0.96 44.20 -5.94
N GLU A 636 0.59 45.36 -5.40
CA GLU A 636 -0.72 45.96 -5.68
C GLU A 636 -0.73 46.50 -7.11
N GLY A 637 -1.79 46.20 -7.86
CA GLY A 637 -2.03 46.81 -9.17
C GLY A 637 -2.42 48.28 -8.97
N ASP A 638 -1.75 49.18 -9.67
CA ASP A 638 -2.01 50.63 -9.70
C ASP A 638 -3.34 51.01 -10.38
N ASP A 639 -4.34 50.11 -10.41
CA ASP A 639 -5.58 50.25 -11.20
C ASP A 639 -6.82 50.66 -10.37
N ASP A 640 -6.64 51.52 -9.37
CA ASP A 640 -7.76 52.31 -8.78
C ASP A 640 -7.28 53.70 -8.29
N ARG A 641 -6.79 54.52 -9.22
CA ARG A 641 -6.75 55.99 -9.08
C ARG A 641 -7.36 56.70 -10.28
#